data_AF-A0A9P8M5Q4-F1
#
_entry.id   AF-A0A9P8M5Q4-F1
#
_cell.length_a   1.000
_cell.length_b   1.000
_cell.length_c   1.000
_cell.angle_alpha   90.00
_cell.angle_beta   90.00
_cell.angle_gamma   90.00
#
_symmetry.space_group_name_H-M   'P 1'
#
loop_
_entity.id
_entity.type
_entity.pdbx_description
1 polymer ?
#
loop_
_entity_poly.entity_id
_entity_poly.type
_entity_poly.pdbx_seq_one_letter_code
_entity_poly.pdbx_strand_id
1 'polypeptide(L)'
;MDQGFQAGAEALRRSILSTPIIDNHAHSLLKSSHIAKYPLLTIVTEAHGDALDSSRTSLAHIRAVKQLSEQLGCAATWDAVETAIAKERRHDYAEWTRKCLSGIECVLVDDGLDHEQAVEPYSYFDQFAPSPSKRILRIEQVAAKFIEFACISQTSAARAFDYAIADFEAELRGAISNPDVVGFKSVICYRTGLDIASGASESEARVAFASIFSQRQSVNATRFTRLNHRALNEFIVHRLAQLIQDSKSTHKKPIQFHTGLGDNDLTLTRSSPAHLQEFARQYPTVPIVLLHSGYPFDREAGYMAAMYENVYADIGEVFPFVNRDGQESIPLSATVTKGCLGVLQNDVLIPGVGAIGEFRLQPDFSSLHHGPRDGHITIMCDFKEKDGSLVNLCPRTILKRALGLARLQDIELWFGFEIELVLLRRSGNGGYSDHNNDGHAWSTVGAMDHEVVKMVLEPAIQQLDHAGVYVEMLHAESAKGQFEIILPKARAMEAVDTLIFARQVIASCASACGYKMTLHPKPIANACGTAAHAHISIASDDLNAALYESFYAGILSHLRAICAFTCSNMVSYERLRNGVWAGGTWVAWGTQNREAPLRKIENSHWELKCVDGLSNPYIATAVVVLAGLDGVQKGKGLTWRDCTTDPALLSSDERLQLGIEKKLPGSIEDALNALSEDEDLANLLGADVVERYVAVKEAEVDLMKSMSTEDRRKWIIDRY
;
A
#
# COMPACT_ATOMS: atom_id res chain seq x y z
N MET A 1 -13.19 13.15 1.78
CA MET A 1 -12.12 13.72 2.61
C MET A 1 -12.21 15.25 2.61
N ASP A 2 -13.24 15.75 3.28
CA ASP A 2 -13.67 17.16 3.50
C ASP A 2 -12.65 18.29 3.32
N GLN A 3 -13.13 19.53 3.17
CA GLN A 3 -12.33 20.75 3.37
C GLN A 3 -11.52 20.76 4.69
N GLY A 4 -11.89 19.96 5.70
CA GLY A 4 -11.09 19.69 6.90
C GLY A 4 -9.88 18.76 6.67
N PHE A 5 -9.95 17.83 5.70
CA PHE A 5 -8.83 17.04 5.19
C PHE A 5 -8.06 17.76 4.08
N GLN A 6 -8.64 18.65 3.25
CA GLN A 6 -7.81 19.57 2.44
C GLN A 6 -7.09 20.60 3.32
N ALA A 7 -7.79 21.21 4.29
CA ALA A 7 -7.13 22.02 5.32
C ALA A 7 -6.18 21.17 6.16
N GLY A 8 -6.49 19.89 6.39
CA GLY A 8 -5.68 18.93 7.14
C GLY A 8 -4.48 18.40 6.35
N ALA A 9 -4.58 18.23 5.04
CA ALA A 9 -3.55 17.78 4.12
C ALA A 9 -2.67 18.96 3.70
N GLU A 10 -3.24 20.16 3.53
CA GLU A 10 -2.51 21.40 3.39
C GLU A 10 -1.85 21.77 4.73
N ALA A 11 -2.49 21.53 5.87
CA ALA A 11 -1.87 21.69 7.19
C ALA A 11 -0.83 20.61 7.45
N LEU A 12 -1.02 19.38 7.01
CA LEU A 12 -0.03 18.31 7.10
C LEU A 12 1.13 18.58 6.16
N ARG A 13 0.88 19.00 4.93
CA ARG A 13 1.91 19.40 3.96
C ARG A 13 2.64 20.63 4.44
N ARG A 14 1.94 21.64 4.96
CA ARG A 14 2.53 22.80 5.60
C ARG A 14 3.32 22.38 6.83
N SER A 15 2.82 21.46 7.66
CA SER A 15 3.57 20.91 8.79
C SER A 15 4.81 20.19 8.29
N ILE A 16 4.73 19.26 7.35
CA ILE A 16 5.90 18.57 6.77
C ILE A 16 6.92 19.57 6.17
N LEU A 17 6.45 20.60 5.45
CA LEU A 17 7.31 21.58 4.78
C LEU A 17 7.82 22.70 5.69
N SER A 18 7.19 22.93 6.85
CA SER A 18 7.56 23.99 7.81
C SER A 18 8.02 23.47 9.16
N THR A 19 7.83 22.18 9.43
CA THR A 19 8.34 21.51 10.63
C THR A 19 9.85 21.41 10.46
N PRO A 20 10.60 22.05 11.35
CA PRO A 20 12.06 22.00 11.28
C PRO A 20 12.55 20.56 11.47
N ILE A 21 13.50 20.12 10.64
CA ILE A 21 14.08 18.78 10.74
C ILE A 21 15.11 18.78 11.87
N ILE A 22 14.94 17.89 12.84
CA ILE A 22 15.92 17.66 13.90
C ILE A 22 16.60 16.33 13.60
N ASP A 23 17.91 16.35 13.38
CA ASP A 23 18.71 15.13 13.36
C ASP A 23 18.92 14.68 14.80
N ASN A 24 18.27 13.59 15.20
CA ASN A 24 18.29 13.10 16.58
C ASN A 24 19.30 11.96 16.81
N HIS A 25 20.12 11.62 15.81
CA HIS A 25 21.08 10.54 15.89
C HIS A 25 22.39 10.87 15.17
N ALA A 26 23.01 12.00 15.54
CA ALA A 26 24.28 12.43 14.97
C ALA A 26 25.49 12.07 15.83
N HIS A 27 26.63 11.89 15.19
CA HIS A 27 27.95 11.80 15.82
C HIS A 27 28.73 13.10 15.65
N SER A 28 29.71 13.34 16.54
CA SER A 28 30.60 14.50 16.42
C SER A 28 31.38 14.47 15.09
N LEU A 29 31.48 15.63 14.42
CA LEU A 29 32.22 15.74 13.16
C LEU A 29 33.70 15.49 13.37
N LEU A 30 34.36 14.84 12.41
CA LEU A 30 35.81 14.69 12.42
C LEU A 30 36.49 16.04 12.15
N LYS A 31 37.59 16.32 12.87
CA LYS A 31 38.48 17.42 12.52
C LYS A 31 39.00 17.22 11.10
N SER A 32 39.16 18.30 10.35
CA SER A 32 39.69 18.25 8.97
C SER A 32 41.02 17.50 8.87
N SER A 33 41.87 17.61 9.90
CA SER A 33 43.16 16.92 10.04
C SER A 33 43.07 15.40 10.28
N HIS A 34 41.88 14.88 10.60
CA HIS A 34 41.64 13.49 10.97
C HIS A 34 40.79 12.71 9.97
N ILE A 35 40.09 13.38 9.05
CA ILE A 35 39.21 12.73 8.05
C ILE A 35 39.92 11.62 7.28
N ALA A 36 41.17 11.83 6.86
CA ALA A 36 41.92 10.84 6.09
C ALA A 36 42.23 9.54 6.85
N LYS A 37 42.08 9.53 8.18
CA LYS A 37 42.27 8.35 9.02
C LYS A 37 41.02 7.45 9.08
N TYR A 38 39.88 7.94 8.62
CA TYR A 38 38.59 7.24 8.64
C TYR A 38 38.07 7.07 7.21
N PRO A 39 38.22 5.88 6.60
CA PRO A 39 37.75 5.63 5.24
C PRO A 39 36.27 5.95 5.09
N LEU A 40 35.91 6.64 4.00
CA LEU A 40 34.53 7.02 3.75
C LEU A 40 33.61 5.80 3.66
N LEU A 41 34.10 4.70 3.09
CA LEU A 41 33.33 3.46 2.96
C LEU A 41 32.88 2.93 4.32
N THR A 42 33.80 2.89 5.29
CA THR A 42 33.51 2.47 6.67
C THR A 42 32.47 3.38 7.33
N ILE A 43 32.55 4.70 7.09
CA ILE A 43 31.57 5.65 7.64
C ILE A 43 30.19 5.45 7.00
N VAL A 44 30.13 5.14 5.70
CA VAL A 44 28.87 5.01 4.95
C VAL A 44 28.18 3.66 5.17
N THR A 45 28.94 2.59 5.40
CA THR A 45 28.37 1.23 5.53
C THR A 45 28.40 0.69 6.95
N GLU A 46 29.06 1.39 7.88
CA GLU A 46 29.38 0.91 9.23
C GLU A 46 30.11 -0.45 9.24
N ALA A 47 30.65 -0.88 8.10
CA ALA A 47 31.30 -2.18 8.00
C ALA A 47 32.75 -2.12 8.47
N HIS A 48 33.17 -3.17 9.18
CA HIS A 48 34.55 -3.37 9.64
C HIS A 48 35.04 -4.79 9.31
N GLY A 49 36.36 -4.96 9.23
CA GLY A 49 37.00 -6.25 8.92
C GLY A 49 36.51 -6.83 7.59
N ASP A 50 36.30 -8.15 7.56
CA ASP A 50 35.89 -8.90 6.36
C ASP A 50 34.55 -8.45 5.76
N ALA A 51 33.70 -7.78 6.55
CA ALA A 51 32.41 -7.27 6.08
C ALA A 51 32.56 -6.08 5.11
N LEU A 52 33.70 -5.37 5.12
CA LEU A 52 33.94 -4.22 4.23
C LEU A 52 33.87 -4.60 2.76
N ASP A 53 34.45 -5.74 2.39
CA ASP A 53 34.46 -6.22 1.00
C ASP A 53 33.03 -6.53 0.52
N SER A 54 32.23 -7.15 1.40
CA SER A 54 30.84 -7.50 1.12
C SER A 54 29.92 -6.27 1.13
N SER A 55 30.24 -5.23 1.92
CA SER A 55 29.40 -4.04 2.08
C SER A 55 29.13 -3.30 0.77
N ARG A 56 30.08 -3.36 -0.19
CA ARG A 56 29.94 -2.77 -1.53
C ARG A 56 28.84 -3.41 -2.37
N THR A 57 28.46 -4.64 -2.04
CA THR A 57 27.39 -5.39 -2.72
C THR A 57 26.03 -5.25 -2.02
N SER A 58 25.99 -4.58 -0.87
CA SER A 58 24.73 -4.33 -0.16
C SER A 58 23.84 -3.37 -0.94
N LEU A 59 22.52 -3.56 -0.84
CA LEU A 59 21.54 -2.69 -1.49
C LEU A 59 21.65 -1.23 -1.01
N ALA A 60 21.93 -1.03 0.28
CA ALA A 60 22.16 0.28 0.88
C ALA A 60 23.34 1.00 0.22
N HIS A 61 24.47 0.31 0.05
CA HIS A 61 25.65 0.87 -0.61
C HIS A 61 25.40 1.19 -2.08
N ILE A 62 24.81 0.27 -2.84
CA ILE A 62 24.51 0.47 -4.27
C ILE A 62 23.59 1.69 -4.46
N ARG A 63 22.58 1.84 -3.61
CA ARG A 63 21.68 3.01 -3.63
C ARG A 63 22.42 4.29 -3.26
N ALA A 64 23.24 4.27 -2.22
CA ALA A 64 24.05 5.42 -1.80
C ALA A 64 24.95 5.90 -2.94
N VAL A 65 25.62 4.98 -3.65
CA VAL A 65 26.44 5.30 -4.83
C VAL A 65 25.61 6.03 -5.89
N LYS A 66 24.43 5.51 -6.24
CA LYS A 66 23.56 6.13 -7.24
C LYS A 66 23.14 7.54 -6.82
N GLN A 67 22.56 7.69 -5.62
CA GLN A 67 22.03 8.97 -5.15
C GLN A 67 23.13 10.02 -4.96
N LEU A 68 24.26 9.63 -4.37
CA LEU A 68 25.40 10.55 -4.21
C LEU A 68 25.97 10.94 -5.57
N SER A 69 26.05 10.02 -6.54
CA SER A 69 26.57 10.35 -7.87
C SER A 69 25.73 11.38 -8.61
N GLU A 70 24.40 11.31 -8.46
CA GLU A 70 23.47 12.31 -9.00
C GLU A 70 23.67 13.68 -8.34
N GLN A 71 23.76 13.72 -7.00
CA GLN A 71 23.98 14.96 -6.24
C GLN A 71 25.36 15.59 -6.48
N LEU A 72 26.37 14.77 -6.77
CA LEU A 72 27.75 15.19 -7.01
C LEU A 72 28.03 15.44 -8.51
N GLY A 73 27.12 15.06 -9.40
CA GLY A 73 27.31 15.16 -10.85
C GLY A 73 28.49 14.32 -11.36
N CYS A 74 28.71 13.14 -10.79
CA CYS A 74 29.81 12.23 -11.16
C CYS A 74 29.30 10.89 -11.69
N ALA A 75 30.22 10.01 -12.11
CA ALA A 75 29.86 8.66 -12.51
C ALA A 75 29.27 7.88 -11.32
N ALA A 76 28.33 6.96 -11.59
CA ALA A 76 27.68 6.10 -10.60
C ALA A 76 28.58 4.92 -10.16
N THR A 77 29.79 5.23 -9.72
CA THR A 77 30.73 4.28 -9.13
C THR A 77 31.21 4.81 -7.78
N TRP A 78 31.52 3.91 -6.84
CA TRP A 78 31.99 4.31 -5.52
C TRP A 78 33.27 5.17 -5.61
N ASP A 79 34.23 4.78 -6.44
CA ASP A 79 35.48 5.53 -6.60
C ASP A 79 35.26 6.96 -7.12
N ALA A 80 34.28 7.15 -8.01
CA ALA A 80 33.92 8.48 -8.52
C ALA A 80 33.23 9.33 -7.45
N VAL A 81 32.31 8.74 -6.68
CA VAL A 81 31.64 9.39 -5.54
C VAL A 81 32.66 9.79 -4.48
N GLU A 82 33.55 8.88 -4.09
CA GLU A 82 34.60 9.13 -3.11
C GLU A 82 35.56 10.22 -3.58
N THR A 83 35.95 10.21 -4.86
CA THR A 83 36.78 11.26 -5.46
C THR A 83 36.08 12.62 -5.46
N ALA A 84 34.79 12.66 -5.80
CA ALA A 84 34.00 13.88 -5.80
C ALA A 84 33.85 14.46 -4.38
N ILE A 85 33.51 13.63 -3.39
CA ILE A 85 33.43 14.05 -1.98
C ILE A 85 34.80 14.54 -1.49
N ALA A 86 35.89 13.85 -1.83
CA ALA A 86 37.23 14.28 -1.47
C ALA A 86 37.62 15.63 -2.10
N LYS A 87 37.11 15.93 -3.31
CA LYS A 87 37.29 17.22 -3.97
C LYS A 87 36.54 18.33 -3.23
N GLU A 88 35.27 18.11 -2.89
CA GLU A 88 34.46 19.07 -2.13
C GLU A 88 35.10 19.37 -0.76
N ARG A 89 35.48 18.33 -0.01
CA ARG A 89 36.14 18.46 1.29
C ARG A 89 37.47 19.22 1.25
N ARG A 90 38.24 19.07 0.16
CA ARG A 90 39.51 19.80 -0.03
C ARG A 90 39.32 21.24 -0.46
N HIS A 91 38.21 21.55 -1.12
CA HIS A 91 37.93 22.90 -1.58
C HIS A 91 37.57 23.80 -0.41
N ASP A 92 36.54 23.43 0.35
CA ASP A 92 36.14 24.09 1.58
C ASP A 92 35.36 23.11 2.45
N TYR A 93 36.00 22.68 3.55
CA TYR A 93 35.40 21.70 4.46
C TYR A 93 34.17 22.27 5.18
N ALA A 94 34.17 23.55 5.54
CA ALA A 94 33.05 24.16 6.25
C ALA A 94 31.85 24.35 5.31
N GLU A 95 32.10 24.78 4.07
CA GLU A 95 31.03 24.91 3.07
C GLU A 95 30.46 23.55 2.67
N TRP A 96 31.31 22.53 2.52
CA TRP A 96 30.82 21.16 2.30
C TRP A 96 29.93 20.68 3.44
N THR A 97 30.34 20.89 4.69
CA THR A 97 29.52 20.54 5.85
C THR A 97 28.21 21.33 5.89
N ARG A 98 28.22 22.63 5.57
CA ARG A 98 27.00 23.45 5.46
C ARG A 98 26.06 22.90 4.40
N LYS A 99 26.58 22.47 3.25
CA LYS A 99 25.81 21.83 2.19
C LYS A 99 25.18 20.51 2.66
N CYS A 100 25.95 19.66 3.36
CA CYS A 100 25.43 18.40 3.89
C CYS A 100 24.33 18.58 4.94
N LEU A 101 24.41 19.62 5.76
CA LEU A 101 23.45 19.89 6.83
C LEU A 101 22.32 20.84 6.40
N SER A 102 22.28 21.22 5.12
CA SER A 102 21.27 22.14 4.60
C SER A 102 19.86 21.59 4.80
N GLY A 103 19.01 22.34 5.49
CA GLY A 103 17.63 21.96 5.81
C GLY A 103 17.44 21.29 7.17
N ILE A 104 18.53 21.04 7.91
CA ILE A 104 18.48 20.57 9.31
C ILE A 104 18.44 21.80 10.22
N GLU A 105 17.44 21.84 11.11
CA GLU A 105 17.23 22.90 12.09
C GLU A 105 18.18 22.77 13.27
N CYS A 106 18.32 21.56 13.81
CA CYS A 106 19.05 21.26 15.03
C CYS A 106 19.65 19.85 14.93
N VAL A 107 20.84 19.69 15.50
CA VAL A 107 21.54 18.40 15.58
C VAL A 107 21.65 17.98 17.04
N LEU A 108 21.18 16.76 17.36
CA LEU A 108 21.34 16.13 18.67
C LEU A 108 22.49 15.13 18.57
N VAL A 109 23.56 15.41 19.29
CA VAL A 109 24.83 14.70 19.19
C VAL A 109 24.94 13.67 20.30
N ASP A 110 25.06 12.39 19.92
CA ASP A 110 25.47 11.33 20.82
C ASP A 110 26.92 11.57 21.24
N ASP A 111 27.11 11.99 22.49
CA ASP A 111 28.41 12.36 23.01
C ASP A 111 29.01 11.25 23.88
N GLY A 112 30.26 10.91 23.60
CA GLY A 112 30.95 9.79 24.25
C GLY A 112 31.54 8.74 23.30
N LEU A 113 31.66 9.04 22.00
CA LEU A 113 32.46 8.23 21.07
C LEU A 113 33.97 8.42 21.29
N ASP A 114 34.74 7.38 20.98
CA ASP A 114 36.18 7.34 21.18
C ASP A 114 36.90 8.41 20.33
N HIS A 115 38.00 8.94 20.90
CA HIS A 115 38.92 9.93 20.31
C HIS A 115 38.44 11.39 20.30
N GLU A 116 38.19 11.98 21.47
CA GLU A 116 37.99 13.45 21.66
C GLU A 116 39.04 14.32 20.93
N GLN A 117 40.25 13.79 20.71
CA GLN A 117 41.29 14.49 19.96
C GLN A 117 41.02 14.59 18.45
N ALA A 118 40.25 13.65 17.87
CA ALA A 118 39.97 13.51 16.45
C ALA A 118 38.68 14.18 16.00
N VAL A 119 37.76 14.50 16.92
CA VAL A 119 36.44 15.09 16.63
C VAL A 119 36.33 16.53 17.12
N GLU A 120 35.46 17.29 16.47
CA GLU A 120 35.05 18.62 16.89
C GLU A 120 34.06 18.55 18.07
N PRO A 121 33.99 19.56 18.95
CA PRO A 121 32.97 19.61 19.99
C PRO A 121 31.56 19.66 19.38
N TYR A 122 30.53 19.19 20.09
CA TYR A 122 29.14 19.19 19.60
C TYR A 122 28.68 20.59 19.14
N SER A 123 29.08 21.65 19.86
CA SER A 123 28.78 23.04 19.50
C SER A 123 29.37 23.50 18.15
N TYR A 124 30.25 22.71 17.53
CA TYR A 124 30.75 22.97 16.18
C TYR A 124 29.64 22.86 15.12
N PHE A 125 28.54 22.15 15.41
CA PHE A 125 27.36 22.13 14.54
C PHE A 125 26.62 23.48 14.49
N ASP A 126 26.76 24.34 15.49
CA ASP A 126 26.02 25.60 15.64
C ASP A 126 26.32 26.63 14.53
N GLN A 127 27.40 26.43 13.78
CA GLN A 127 27.75 27.27 12.63
C GLN A 127 27.10 26.82 11.31
N PHE A 128 26.40 25.68 11.32
CA PHE A 128 25.81 25.05 10.14
C PHE A 128 24.29 24.86 10.25
N ALA A 129 23.73 24.87 11.45
CA ALA A 129 22.31 24.72 11.71
C ALA A 129 21.72 26.01 12.34
N PRO A 130 20.46 26.36 12.06
CA PRO A 130 19.81 27.55 12.64
C PRO A 130 19.67 27.54 14.17
N SER A 131 19.41 26.36 14.75
CA SER A 131 19.23 26.19 16.19
C SER A 131 20.47 25.54 16.85
N PRO A 132 20.80 25.90 18.10
CA PRO A 132 21.95 25.33 18.81
C PRO A 132 21.82 23.81 18.97
N SER A 133 22.92 23.11 18.69
CA SER A 133 23.04 21.68 18.89
C SER A 133 22.90 21.29 20.37
N LYS A 134 22.48 20.03 20.58
CA LYS A 134 22.22 19.48 21.92
C LYS A 134 22.88 18.12 22.08
N ARG A 135 22.97 17.65 23.32
CA ARG A 135 23.67 16.41 23.69
C ARG A 135 22.69 15.29 23.99
N ILE A 136 23.03 14.09 23.53
CA ILE A 136 22.44 12.82 23.94
C ILE A 136 23.52 12.03 24.67
N LEU A 137 23.34 11.87 25.98
CA LEU A 137 24.40 11.32 26.83
C LEU A 137 24.46 9.79 26.73
N ARG A 138 25.60 9.25 26.30
CA ARG A 138 25.84 7.80 26.25
C ARG A 138 26.20 7.23 27.62
N ILE A 139 25.27 6.50 28.23
CA ILE A 139 25.36 6.17 29.65
C ILE A 139 26.43 5.14 29.98
N GLU A 140 26.71 4.18 29.10
CA GLU A 140 27.74 3.17 29.32
C GLU A 140 29.14 3.77 29.36
N GLN A 141 29.38 4.88 28.63
CA GLN A 141 30.66 5.60 28.65
C GLN A 141 30.85 6.36 29.96
N VAL A 142 29.78 7.03 30.42
CA VAL A 142 29.78 7.72 31.72
C VAL A 142 30.04 6.72 32.84
N ALA A 143 29.36 5.57 32.82
CA ALA A 143 29.59 4.51 33.79
C ALA A 143 31.03 3.97 33.73
N ALA A 144 31.56 3.68 32.54
CA ALA A 144 32.92 3.17 32.39
C ALA A 144 33.98 4.11 32.97
N LYS A 145 33.82 5.44 32.78
CA LYS A 145 34.69 6.46 33.37
C LYS A 145 34.71 6.39 34.90
N PHE A 146 33.55 6.32 35.55
CA PHE A 146 33.48 6.29 37.01
C PHE A 146 33.90 4.94 37.60
N ILE A 147 33.58 3.82 36.92
CA ILE A 147 34.08 2.49 37.29
C ILE A 147 35.61 2.46 37.25
N GLU A 148 36.22 2.95 36.18
CA GLU A 148 37.68 3.02 36.03
C GLU A 148 38.32 3.86 37.15
N PHE A 149 37.79 5.05 37.40
CA PHE A 149 38.30 5.94 38.45
C PHE A 149 38.16 5.31 39.85
N ALA A 150 37.04 4.67 40.15
CA ALA A 150 36.81 4.02 41.43
C ALA A 150 37.72 2.80 41.63
N CYS A 151 37.96 2.02 40.57
CA CYS A 151 38.89 0.90 40.60
C CYS A 151 40.32 1.32 40.96
N ILE A 152 40.74 2.53 40.57
CA ILE A 152 42.08 3.07 40.86
C ILE A 152 42.12 3.74 42.24
N SER A 153 41.07 4.48 42.60
CA SER A 153 41.08 5.36 43.78
C SER A 153 40.68 4.68 45.10
N GLN A 154 39.98 3.55 45.04
CA GLN A 154 39.42 2.90 46.23
C GLN A 154 40.18 1.62 46.61
N THR A 155 40.13 1.28 47.90
CA THR A 155 40.91 0.17 48.48
C THR A 155 40.17 -1.17 48.53
N SER A 156 38.87 -1.20 48.21
CA SER A 156 38.09 -2.44 48.16
C SER A 156 37.00 -2.36 47.11
N ALA A 157 36.64 -3.52 46.53
CA ALA A 157 35.61 -3.61 45.49
C ALA A 157 34.24 -3.06 45.96
N ALA A 158 33.86 -3.29 47.22
CA ALA A 158 32.59 -2.80 47.76
C ALA A 158 32.55 -1.26 47.79
N ARG A 159 33.61 -0.61 48.32
CA ARG A 159 33.71 0.85 48.33
C ARG A 159 33.83 1.44 46.93
N ALA A 160 34.58 0.77 46.06
CA ALA A 160 34.72 1.15 44.66
C ALA A 160 33.36 1.14 43.94
N PHE A 161 32.54 0.11 44.16
CA PHE A 161 31.18 0.06 43.60
C PHE A 161 30.33 1.22 44.11
N ASP A 162 30.25 1.41 45.43
CA ASP A 162 29.42 2.47 46.02
C ASP A 162 29.84 3.85 45.51
N TYR A 163 31.15 4.08 45.40
CA TYR A 163 31.72 5.32 44.87
C TYR A 163 31.38 5.52 43.39
N ALA A 164 31.59 4.50 42.55
CA ALA A 164 31.30 4.59 41.12
C ALA A 164 29.82 4.85 40.84
N ILE A 165 28.92 4.18 41.57
CA ILE A 165 27.47 4.35 41.40
C ILE A 165 27.02 5.72 41.93
N ALA A 166 27.55 6.20 43.07
CA ALA A 166 27.21 7.52 43.58
C ALA A 166 27.59 8.63 42.59
N ASP A 167 28.80 8.59 42.04
CA ASP A 167 29.28 9.57 41.05
C ASP A 167 28.50 9.47 39.72
N PHE A 168 28.22 8.25 39.27
CA PHE A 168 27.39 8.00 38.10
C PHE A 168 25.99 8.63 38.24
N GLU A 169 25.31 8.37 39.36
CA GLU A 169 23.98 8.94 39.59
C GLU A 169 24.01 10.46 39.79
N ALA A 170 25.09 11.01 40.38
CA ALA A 170 25.26 12.46 40.48
C ALA A 170 25.37 13.10 39.09
N GLU A 171 26.16 12.51 38.19
CA GLU A 171 26.26 12.95 36.80
C GLU A 171 24.93 12.84 36.07
N LEU A 172 24.20 11.73 36.24
CA LEU A 172 22.87 11.56 35.63
C LEU A 172 21.86 12.59 36.13
N ARG A 173 21.81 12.88 37.44
CA ARG A 173 20.91 13.93 37.98
C ARG A 173 21.26 15.31 37.43
N GLY A 174 22.56 15.59 37.28
CA GLY A 174 23.06 16.79 36.61
C GLY A 174 22.58 16.87 35.17
N ALA A 175 22.77 15.79 34.40
CA ALA A 175 22.35 15.66 33.01
C ALA A 175 20.82 15.78 32.84
N ILE A 176 20.02 15.16 33.71
CA ILE A 176 18.55 15.30 33.72
C ILE A 176 18.13 16.75 33.89
N SER A 177 18.84 17.52 34.70
CA SER A 177 18.53 18.93 34.97
C SER A 177 19.16 19.91 33.96
N ASN A 178 20.11 19.45 33.15
CA ASN A 178 20.87 20.29 32.22
C ASN A 178 20.08 20.56 30.92
N PRO A 179 19.80 21.82 30.52
CA PRO A 179 19.07 22.15 29.29
C PRO A 179 19.83 21.83 27.99
N ASP A 180 21.12 21.54 28.05
CA ASP A 180 21.92 21.16 26.87
C ASP A 180 21.94 19.64 26.64
N VAL A 181 21.51 18.85 27.62
CA VAL A 181 21.28 17.41 27.45
C VAL A 181 19.80 17.21 27.16
N VAL A 182 19.45 16.60 26.06
CA VAL A 182 18.04 16.41 25.66
C VAL A 182 17.58 14.97 25.76
N GLY A 183 18.49 14.02 25.91
CA GLY A 183 18.19 12.60 26.03
C GLY A 183 19.40 11.79 26.46
N PHE A 184 19.19 10.49 26.55
CA PHE A 184 20.21 9.51 26.87
C PHE A 184 20.22 8.43 25.79
N LYS A 185 21.37 7.82 25.52
CA LYS A 185 21.49 6.66 24.62
C LYS A 185 22.06 5.49 25.42
N SER A 186 21.48 4.31 25.20
CA SER A 186 22.03 3.04 25.65
C SER A 186 22.48 2.20 24.46
N VAL A 187 23.72 1.71 24.55
CA VAL A 187 24.30 0.74 23.60
C VAL A 187 24.20 -0.70 24.11
N ILE A 188 23.39 -0.95 25.15
CA ILE A 188 23.16 -2.28 25.73
C ILE A 188 22.82 -3.36 24.70
N CYS A 189 22.14 -2.98 23.60
CA CYS A 189 21.82 -3.85 22.48
C CYS A 189 23.06 -4.58 21.92
N TYR A 190 24.15 -3.85 21.69
CA TYR A 190 25.45 -4.36 21.21
C TYR A 190 26.29 -5.07 22.28
N ARG A 191 25.77 -5.19 23.49
CA ARG A 191 26.52 -5.71 24.64
C ARG A 191 25.81 -6.94 25.17
N THR A 192 24.70 -6.71 25.85
CA THR A 192 23.99 -7.74 26.62
C THR A 192 22.59 -7.98 26.07
N GLY A 193 22.25 -7.34 24.94
CA GLY A 193 20.95 -7.48 24.28
C GLY A 193 19.86 -6.64 24.96
N LEU A 194 18.70 -6.59 24.33
CA LEU A 194 17.55 -5.81 24.76
C LEU A 194 16.63 -6.53 25.76
N ASP A 195 16.92 -7.80 26.06
CA ASP A 195 16.22 -8.59 27.09
C ASP A 195 16.71 -8.21 28.49
N ILE A 196 16.34 -7.01 28.91
CA ILE A 196 16.69 -6.42 30.21
C ILE A 196 15.77 -7.01 31.27
N ALA A 197 16.34 -7.80 32.19
CA ALA A 197 15.58 -8.49 33.22
C ALA A 197 14.87 -7.51 34.18
N SER A 198 13.63 -7.80 34.54
CA SER A 198 12.91 -6.99 35.53
C SER A 198 13.56 -7.08 36.91
N GLY A 199 13.93 -5.91 37.47
CA GLY A 199 14.50 -5.83 38.81
C GLY A 199 15.96 -6.32 38.89
N ALA A 200 16.84 -5.78 38.04
CA ALA A 200 18.27 -6.09 38.08
C ALA A 200 18.85 -6.05 39.50
N SER A 201 19.49 -7.15 39.88
CA SER A 201 19.99 -7.36 41.23
C SER A 201 21.26 -6.56 41.49
N GLU A 202 21.21 -5.65 42.46
CA GLU A 202 22.40 -4.94 42.93
C GLU A 202 23.48 -5.91 43.41
N SER A 203 23.11 -7.06 43.99
CA SER A 203 24.08 -8.05 44.44
C SER A 203 24.85 -8.68 43.27
N GLU A 204 24.18 -8.96 42.15
CA GLU A 204 24.82 -9.47 40.93
C GLU A 204 25.67 -8.40 40.25
N ALA A 205 25.21 -7.14 40.25
CA ALA A 205 26.00 -6.01 39.77
C ALA A 205 27.29 -5.82 40.60
N ARG A 206 27.22 -5.97 41.93
CA ARG A 206 28.38 -5.94 42.84
C ARG A 206 29.36 -7.09 42.56
N VAL A 207 28.86 -8.29 42.28
CA VAL A 207 29.70 -9.45 41.90
C VAL A 207 30.41 -9.18 40.57
N ALA A 208 29.70 -8.70 39.56
CA ALA A 208 30.29 -8.32 38.27
C ALA A 208 31.36 -7.23 38.44
N PHE A 209 31.07 -6.20 39.24
CA PHE A 209 32.02 -5.14 39.55
C PHE A 209 33.26 -5.65 40.29
N ALA A 210 33.11 -6.56 41.25
CA ALA A 210 34.25 -7.12 41.99
C ALA A 210 35.25 -7.86 41.07
N SER A 211 34.75 -8.50 40.01
CA SER A 211 35.58 -9.09 38.96
C SER A 211 36.37 -8.01 38.21
N ILE A 212 35.71 -6.93 37.79
CA ILE A 212 36.35 -5.77 37.12
C ILE A 212 37.42 -5.16 38.02
N PHE A 213 37.10 -4.91 39.29
CA PHE A 213 38.03 -4.35 40.27
C PHE A 213 39.27 -5.23 40.42
N SER A 214 39.08 -6.55 40.58
CA SER A 214 40.19 -7.51 40.72
C SER A 214 41.08 -7.54 39.47
N GLN A 215 40.49 -7.51 38.28
CA GLN A 215 41.23 -7.43 37.01
C GLN A 215 42.02 -6.12 36.91
N ARG A 216 41.42 -5.00 37.31
CA ARG A 216 42.07 -3.68 37.24
C ARG A 216 43.21 -3.52 38.24
N GLN A 217 43.22 -4.26 39.33
CA GLN A 217 44.32 -4.30 40.30
C GLN A 217 45.50 -5.18 39.86
N SER A 218 45.40 -5.89 38.72
CA SER A 218 46.49 -6.73 38.22
C SER A 218 47.63 -5.92 37.58
N VAL A 219 48.86 -6.46 37.62
CA VAL A 219 50.11 -5.78 37.22
C VAL A 219 50.11 -5.33 35.75
N ASN A 220 49.39 -6.01 34.87
CA ASN A 220 49.29 -5.71 33.43
C ASN A 220 47.88 -5.27 33.02
N ALA A 221 47.10 -4.74 33.96
CA ALA A 221 45.71 -4.38 33.68
C ALA A 221 45.60 -3.26 32.64
N THR A 222 44.79 -3.50 31.61
CA THR A 222 44.37 -2.47 30.68
C THR A 222 43.32 -1.57 31.31
N ARG A 223 43.22 -0.32 30.84
CA ARG A 223 42.18 0.62 31.24
C ARG A 223 40.80 0.01 30.98
N PHE A 224 39.87 0.15 31.93
CA PHE A 224 38.48 -0.20 31.70
C PHE A 224 37.82 0.84 30.80
N THR A 225 37.40 0.43 29.61
CA THR A 225 36.80 1.33 28.61
C THR A 225 35.42 0.89 28.12
N ARG A 226 35.02 -0.37 28.34
CA ARG A 226 33.79 -0.92 27.77
C ARG A 226 32.99 -1.71 28.79
N LEU A 227 31.75 -1.27 29.04
CA LEU A 227 30.79 -1.98 29.87
C LEU A 227 30.08 -3.07 29.06
N ASN A 228 30.48 -4.33 29.27
CA ASN A 228 29.91 -5.52 28.62
C ASN A 228 29.44 -6.60 29.62
N HIS A 229 29.35 -6.26 30.91
CA HIS A 229 28.96 -7.18 31.98
C HIS A 229 27.45 -7.12 32.19
N ARG A 230 26.72 -8.21 31.90
CA ARG A 230 25.24 -8.26 31.90
C ARG A 230 24.59 -7.61 33.12
N ALA A 231 24.82 -8.16 34.30
CA ALA A 231 24.18 -7.67 35.53
C ALA A 231 24.49 -6.20 35.82
N LEU A 232 25.73 -5.76 35.60
CA LEU A 232 26.13 -4.37 35.84
C LEU A 232 25.54 -3.41 34.81
N ASN A 233 25.46 -3.82 33.54
CA ASN A 233 24.90 -2.99 32.47
C ASN A 233 23.38 -2.81 32.63
N GLU A 234 22.66 -3.90 32.87
CA GLU A 234 21.21 -3.87 33.16
C GLU A 234 20.92 -3.01 34.40
N PHE A 235 21.72 -3.16 35.47
CA PHE A 235 21.61 -2.32 36.67
C PHE A 235 21.74 -0.83 36.35
N ILE A 236 22.74 -0.44 35.56
CA ILE A 236 22.97 0.96 35.16
C ILE A 236 21.78 1.52 34.34
N VAL A 237 21.24 0.76 33.39
CA VAL A 237 20.07 1.16 32.61
C VAL A 237 18.84 1.36 33.50
N HIS A 238 18.62 0.46 34.47
CA HIS A 238 17.54 0.63 35.45
C HIS A 238 17.74 1.85 36.35
N ARG A 239 18.95 2.14 36.81
CA ARG A 239 19.23 3.34 37.62
C ARG A 239 18.91 4.61 36.85
N LEU A 240 19.25 4.68 35.56
CA LEU A 240 18.86 5.80 34.71
C LEU A 240 17.34 5.95 34.63
N ALA A 241 16.62 4.87 34.30
CA ALA A 241 15.18 4.91 34.14
C ALA A 241 14.46 5.32 35.44
N GLN A 242 14.92 4.82 36.58
CA GLN A 242 14.44 5.23 37.91
C GLN A 242 14.65 6.74 38.15
N LEU A 243 15.85 7.26 37.88
CA LEU A 243 16.13 8.69 38.06
C LEU A 243 15.29 9.58 37.12
N ILE A 244 15.05 9.14 35.87
CA ILE A 244 14.17 9.87 34.95
C ILE A 244 12.73 9.85 35.47
N GLN A 245 12.23 8.67 35.85
CA GLN A 245 10.89 8.51 36.41
C GLN A 245 10.68 9.36 37.67
N ASP A 246 11.66 9.41 38.56
CA ASP A 246 11.60 10.16 39.83
C ASP A 246 11.85 11.67 39.66
N SER A 247 12.35 12.11 38.49
CA SER A 247 12.60 13.54 38.24
C SER A 247 11.31 14.37 38.32
N LYS A 248 11.40 15.63 38.74
CA LYS A 248 10.21 16.49 38.89
C LYS A 248 9.69 17.10 37.59
N SER A 249 10.41 16.94 36.47
CA SER A 249 10.02 17.50 35.18
C SER A 249 8.78 16.82 34.64
N THR A 250 7.84 17.61 34.10
CA THR A 250 6.70 17.09 33.32
C THR A 250 7.14 16.58 31.95
N HIS A 251 8.24 17.11 31.40
CA HIS A 251 8.86 16.65 30.17
C HIS A 251 10.07 15.79 30.52
N LYS A 252 9.85 14.47 30.58
CA LYS A 252 10.89 13.49 30.86
C LYS A 252 11.82 13.36 29.65
N LYS A 253 13.12 13.26 29.91
CA LYS A 253 14.10 13.05 28.83
C LYS A 253 14.06 11.59 28.36
N PRO A 254 14.09 11.33 27.05
CA PRO A 254 14.02 9.98 26.52
C PRO A 254 15.30 9.16 26.75
N ILE A 255 15.13 7.84 26.74
CA ILE A 255 16.21 6.87 26.54
C ILE A 255 16.09 6.32 25.12
N GLN A 256 17.11 6.56 24.30
CA GLN A 256 17.26 5.95 22.99
C GLN A 256 17.91 4.57 23.15
N PHE A 257 17.26 3.55 22.61
CA PHE A 257 17.83 2.22 22.46
C PHE A 257 18.17 1.97 21.01
N HIS A 258 19.39 1.49 20.80
CA HIS A 258 19.74 0.86 19.54
C HIS A 258 18.90 -0.40 19.35
N THR A 259 18.25 -0.58 18.19
CA THR A 259 17.46 -1.78 17.89
C THR A 259 17.77 -2.27 16.49
N GLY A 260 17.93 -3.58 16.31
CA GLY A 260 18.23 -4.11 14.98
C GLY A 260 19.57 -3.62 14.40
N LEU A 261 19.55 -3.24 13.11
CA LEU A 261 20.65 -2.79 12.24
C LEU A 261 21.85 -2.20 13.01
N GLY A 262 23.05 -2.73 12.80
CA GLY A 262 24.26 -2.21 13.43
C GLY A 262 25.52 -3.01 13.10
N ASP A 263 26.61 -2.67 13.78
CA ASP A 263 27.93 -3.31 13.71
C ASP A 263 27.87 -4.86 13.72
N ASN A 264 28.89 -5.48 13.11
CA ASN A 264 29.04 -6.95 13.08
C ASN A 264 29.28 -7.61 14.46
N ASP A 265 29.43 -6.82 15.52
CA ASP A 265 29.54 -7.29 16.90
C ASP A 265 28.17 -7.43 17.62
N LEU A 266 27.07 -7.08 16.93
CA LEU A 266 25.70 -7.28 17.40
C LEU A 266 25.24 -8.74 17.25
N THR A 267 24.55 -9.26 18.27
CA THR A 267 23.76 -10.49 18.10
C THR A 267 22.34 -10.14 17.65
N LEU A 268 22.05 -10.31 16.35
CA LEU A 268 20.79 -9.87 15.73
C LEU A 268 19.53 -10.33 16.50
N THR A 269 19.45 -11.59 16.92
CA THR A 269 18.27 -12.12 17.64
C THR A 269 18.03 -11.48 19.02
N ARG A 270 19.07 -10.89 19.61
CA ARG A 270 18.99 -10.19 20.92
C ARG A 270 18.71 -8.69 20.76
N SER A 271 18.59 -8.21 19.52
CA SER A 271 18.39 -6.80 19.18
C SER A 271 16.94 -6.44 18.82
N SER A 272 16.01 -7.41 18.92
CA SER A 272 14.59 -7.17 18.68
C SER A 272 14.00 -6.21 19.72
N PRO A 273 13.29 -5.14 19.30
CA PRO A 273 12.58 -4.24 20.20
C PRO A 273 11.57 -4.94 21.11
N ALA A 274 11.02 -6.08 20.70
CA ALA A 274 10.04 -6.83 21.48
C ALA A 274 10.59 -7.32 22.83
N HIS A 275 11.91 -7.40 22.99
CA HIS A 275 12.54 -7.73 24.27
C HIS A 275 12.39 -6.61 25.31
N LEU A 276 12.16 -5.36 24.89
CA LEU A 276 11.98 -4.23 25.79
C LEU A 276 10.57 -4.14 26.40
N GLN A 277 9.66 -5.07 26.11
CA GLN A 277 8.28 -5.02 26.61
C GLN A 277 8.21 -4.89 28.13
N GLU A 278 8.95 -5.72 28.85
CA GLU A 278 8.91 -5.71 30.31
C GLU A 278 9.53 -4.42 30.88
N PHE A 279 10.62 -3.96 30.28
CA PHE A 279 11.25 -2.69 30.64
C PHE A 279 10.30 -1.50 30.41
N ALA A 280 9.62 -1.45 29.27
CA ALA A 280 8.65 -0.40 28.94
C ALA A 280 7.47 -0.37 29.93
N ARG A 281 6.95 -1.55 30.31
CA ARG A 281 5.89 -1.68 31.33
C ARG A 281 6.35 -1.23 32.72
N GLN A 282 7.60 -1.53 33.07
CA GLN A 282 8.15 -1.18 34.38
C GLN A 282 8.33 0.34 34.55
N TYR A 283 8.61 1.06 33.47
CA TYR A 283 8.87 2.51 33.46
C TYR A 283 7.89 3.27 32.55
N PRO A 284 6.58 3.25 32.82
CA PRO A 284 5.55 3.75 31.90
C PRO A 284 5.58 5.28 31.70
N THR A 285 6.36 6.00 32.49
CA THR A 285 6.52 7.47 32.37
C THR A 285 7.83 7.88 31.72
N VAL A 286 8.72 6.93 31.42
CA VAL A 286 10.03 7.18 30.81
C VAL A 286 9.88 7.02 29.29
N PRO A 287 10.10 8.08 28.49
CA PRO A 287 10.04 7.97 27.04
C PRO A 287 11.19 7.09 26.53
N ILE A 288 10.86 6.16 25.64
CA ILE A 288 11.76 5.20 25.03
C ILE A 288 11.73 5.45 23.54
N VAL A 289 12.89 5.63 22.92
CA VAL A 289 13.01 5.81 21.47
C VAL A 289 13.77 4.62 20.89
N LEU A 290 13.13 3.89 19.97
CA LEU A 290 13.70 2.76 19.26
C LEU A 290 14.38 3.27 18.00
N LEU A 291 15.71 3.23 17.94
CA LEU A 291 16.48 3.72 16.79
C LEU A 291 16.61 2.66 15.68
N HIS A 292 16.91 3.11 14.47
CA HIS A 292 17.11 2.29 13.26
C HIS A 292 15.86 1.52 12.79
N SER A 293 14.67 2.04 13.12
CA SER A 293 13.38 1.45 12.72
C SER A 293 13.13 0.00 13.16
N GLY A 294 13.99 -0.54 14.02
CA GLY A 294 13.93 -1.93 14.46
C GLY A 294 14.48 -2.95 13.48
N TYR A 295 14.98 -2.58 12.30
CA TYR A 295 15.27 -3.52 11.21
C TYR A 295 16.16 -4.71 11.63
N PRO A 296 15.80 -5.97 11.32
CA PRO A 296 14.67 -6.42 10.50
C PRO A 296 13.37 -6.65 11.28
N PHE A 297 13.31 -6.18 12.53
CA PHE A 297 12.17 -6.30 13.45
C PHE A 297 11.24 -5.09 13.38
N ASP A 298 11.02 -4.54 12.18
CA ASP A 298 10.19 -3.35 11.95
C ASP A 298 8.75 -3.57 12.43
N ARG A 299 8.26 -4.82 12.37
CA ARG A 299 6.94 -5.21 12.89
C ARG A 299 6.89 -5.10 14.41
N GLU A 300 7.93 -5.55 15.09
CA GLU A 300 8.07 -5.47 16.54
C GLU A 300 8.25 -4.02 16.99
N ALA A 301 9.02 -3.20 16.27
CA ALA A 301 9.13 -1.76 16.53
C ALA A 301 7.78 -1.06 16.40
N GLY A 302 7.03 -1.34 15.32
CA GLY A 302 5.70 -0.81 15.09
C GLY A 302 4.69 -1.26 16.16
N TYR A 303 4.73 -2.54 16.56
CA TYR A 303 3.92 -3.06 17.66
C TYR A 303 4.24 -2.35 18.98
N MET A 304 5.53 -2.21 19.31
CA MET A 304 5.97 -1.55 20.53
C MET A 304 5.51 -0.10 20.58
N ALA A 305 5.71 0.67 19.51
CA ALA A 305 5.26 2.07 19.45
C ALA A 305 3.73 2.23 19.45
N ALA A 306 2.98 1.23 18.95
CA ALA A 306 1.52 1.27 18.96
C ALA A 306 0.90 0.85 20.30
N MET A 307 1.57 -0.02 21.06
CA MET A 307 1.00 -0.66 22.26
C MET A 307 1.48 -0.06 23.58
N TYR A 308 2.58 0.70 23.57
CA TYR A 308 3.14 1.32 24.76
C TYR A 308 3.23 2.83 24.57
N GLU A 309 2.45 3.61 25.33
CA GLU A 309 2.34 5.08 25.19
C GLU A 309 3.68 5.81 25.35
N ASN A 310 4.62 5.20 26.08
CA ASN A 310 5.94 5.75 26.33
C ASN A 310 7.00 5.29 25.31
N VAL A 311 6.63 4.54 24.27
CA VAL A 311 7.57 4.03 23.26
C VAL A 311 7.34 4.73 21.92
N TYR A 312 8.43 5.20 21.32
CA TYR A 312 8.46 5.88 20.03
C TYR A 312 9.43 5.15 19.11
N ALA A 313 9.08 5.05 17.82
CA ALA A 313 9.96 4.47 16.81
C ALA A 313 10.57 5.57 15.93
N ASP A 314 11.89 5.52 15.75
CA ASP A 314 12.58 6.32 14.75
C ASP A 314 12.48 5.63 13.38
N ILE A 315 12.03 6.39 12.38
CA ILE A 315 11.81 5.96 11.00
C ILE A 315 12.84 6.55 10.02
N GLY A 316 13.82 7.32 10.52
CA GLY A 316 14.72 8.12 9.69
C GLY A 316 15.80 7.31 8.97
N GLU A 317 16.33 6.28 9.61
CA GLU A 317 17.56 5.63 9.14
C GLU A 317 17.33 4.46 8.17
N VAL A 318 16.14 3.85 8.18
CA VAL A 318 15.89 2.59 7.45
C VAL A 318 14.53 2.61 6.74
N PHE A 319 14.44 3.33 5.61
CA PHE A 319 13.48 3.00 4.55
C PHE A 319 14.16 2.28 3.36
N PRO A 320 14.42 0.96 3.45
CA PRO A 320 14.73 0.11 2.32
C PRO A 320 13.58 -0.85 2.03
N PHE A 321 12.34 -0.36 1.95
CA PHE A 321 11.43 -0.93 0.96
C PHE A 321 11.24 0.16 -0.07
N VAL A 322 12.10 0.06 -1.08
CA VAL A 322 11.89 0.52 -2.43
C VAL A 322 10.94 1.74 -2.46
N ASN A 323 11.50 2.95 -2.48
CA ASN A 323 10.67 4.15 -2.69
C ASN A 323 9.81 3.93 -3.94
N ARG A 324 8.71 4.66 -4.09
CA ARG A 324 7.82 4.51 -5.25
C ARG A 324 8.59 4.36 -6.57
N ASP A 325 9.60 5.19 -6.80
CA ASP A 325 10.48 5.13 -7.98
C ASP A 325 11.25 3.82 -8.10
N GLY A 326 11.71 3.27 -6.98
CA GLY A 326 12.30 1.96 -6.89
C GLY A 326 11.31 0.85 -7.30
N GLN A 327 10.04 0.94 -6.87
CA GLN A 327 9.00 -0.08 -7.15
C GLN A 327 8.63 0.01 -8.62
N GLU A 328 8.67 1.24 -9.14
CA GLU A 328 8.59 1.57 -10.55
C GLU A 328 9.84 1.11 -11.35
N SER A 329 11.00 0.92 -10.72
CA SER A 329 12.28 0.60 -11.39
C SER A 329 12.74 -0.86 -11.32
N ILE A 330 12.14 -1.73 -10.48
CA ILE A 330 12.44 -3.17 -10.48
C ILE A 330 11.97 -3.70 -11.85
N PRO A 331 12.89 -4.14 -12.74
CA PRO A 331 12.53 -4.42 -14.11
C PRO A 331 11.90 -5.81 -14.21
N LEU A 332 10.63 -5.93 -13.81
CA LEU A 332 9.69 -6.81 -14.49
C LEU A 332 9.25 -6.09 -15.77
N SER A 333 10.19 -5.92 -16.71
CA SER A 333 9.92 -5.22 -17.97
C SER A 333 9.25 -6.16 -18.95
N ALA A 334 7.93 -6.28 -18.83
CA ALA A 334 7.08 -6.82 -19.89
C ALA A 334 6.55 -5.67 -20.76
N THR A 335 6.48 -5.90 -22.06
CA THR A 335 5.99 -4.94 -23.04
C THR A 335 4.88 -5.55 -23.87
N VAL A 336 3.91 -4.74 -24.28
CA VAL A 336 2.86 -5.13 -25.21
C VAL A 336 2.83 -4.16 -26.39
N THR A 337 2.47 -4.64 -27.58
CA THR A 337 2.35 -3.76 -28.76
C THR A 337 1.29 -2.68 -28.54
N LYS A 338 1.51 -1.45 -29.03
CA LYS A 338 0.48 -0.40 -28.99
C LYS A 338 -0.82 -0.76 -29.73
N GLY A 339 -0.73 -1.73 -30.66
CA GLY A 339 -1.90 -2.27 -31.35
C GLY A 339 -2.88 -3.03 -30.45
N CYS A 340 -2.48 -3.41 -29.22
CA CYS A 340 -3.31 -4.20 -28.31
C CYS A 340 -4.60 -3.47 -27.88
N LEU A 341 -4.64 -2.14 -27.98
CA LEU A 341 -5.82 -1.32 -27.71
C LEU A 341 -6.62 -0.97 -28.98
N GLY A 342 -6.52 -1.79 -30.02
CA GLY A 342 -7.28 -1.65 -31.27
C GLY A 342 -7.24 -2.92 -32.12
N VAL A 343 -7.00 -4.06 -31.49
CA VAL A 343 -7.02 -5.37 -32.14
C VAL A 343 -8.33 -6.08 -31.77
N LEU A 344 -9.01 -6.62 -32.77
CA LEU A 344 -10.20 -7.44 -32.58
C LEU A 344 -9.81 -8.85 -32.13
N GLN A 345 -10.77 -9.64 -31.68
CA GLN A 345 -10.55 -11.00 -31.17
C GLN A 345 -10.18 -12.04 -32.25
N ASN A 346 -10.03 -11.62 -33.49
CA ASN A 346 -9.50 -12.39 -34.62
C ASN A 346 -8.14 -11.85 -35.09
N ASP A 347 -7.44 -11.08 -34.24
CA ASP A 347 -6.13 -10.47 -34.47
C ASP A 347 -6.09 -9.44 -35.62
N VAL A 348 -7.25 -8.92 -36.03
CA VAL A 348 -7.36 -7.84 -37.03
C VAL A 348 -7.32 -6.48 -36.34
N LEU A 349 -6.43 -5.60 -36.79
CA LEU A 349 -6.38 -4.21 -36.33
C LEU A 349 -7.50 -3.39 -36.95
N ILE A 350 -8.12 -2.53 -36.14
CA ILE A 350 -9.09 -1.55 -36.64
C ILE A 350 -8.37 -0.46 -37.47
N PRO A 351 -9.08 0.22 -38.40
CA PRO A 351 -8.52 1.34 -39.15
C PRO A 351 -7.87 2.41 -38.25
N GLY A 352 -6.73 2.96 -38.67
CA GLY A 352 -6.00 3.99 -37.91
C GLY A 352 -5.12 3.46 -36.77
N VAL A 353 -5.16 2.16 -36.46
CA VAL A 353 -4.30 1.54 -35.44
C VAL A 353 -3.21 0.70 -36.09
N GLY A 354 -1.96 0.92 -35.67
CA GLY A 354 -0.80 0.15 -36.10
C GLY A 354 -0.18 -0.68 -34.98
N ALA A 355 0.56 -1.72 -35.35
CA ALA A 355 1.34 -2.54 -34.42
C ALA A 355 2.69 -1.92 -34.00
N ILE A 356 3.00 -0.71 -34.50
CA ILE A 356 4.29 -0.04 -34.26
C ILE A 356 4.32 0.55 -32.86
N GLY A 357 5.41 0.27 -32.15
CA GLY A 357 5.66 0.75 -30.79
C GLY A 357 5.16 -0.20 -29.72
N GLU A 358 5.52 0.12 -28.48
CA GLU A 358 5.20 -0.67 -27.30
C GLU A 358 4.64 0.20 -26.18
N PHE A 359 3.79 -0.41 -25.35
CA PHE A 359 3.53 0.03 -23.99
C PHE A 359 4.34 -0.84 -23.03
N ARG A 360 4.89 -0.22 -21.99
CA ARG A 360 5.50 -0.92 -20.86
C ARG A 360 4.43 -1.27 -19.84
N LEU A 361 4.50 -2.48 -19.30
CA LEU A 361 3.65 -2.89 -18.19
C LEU A 361 4.31 -2.47 -16.88
N GLN A 362 3.66 -1.56 -16.16
CA GLN A 362 4.08 -1.13 -14.83
C GLN A 362 3.35 -1.96 -13.78
N PRO A 363 4.03 -2.91 -13.10
CA PRO A 363 3.40 -3.71 -12.06
C PRO A 363 2.96 -2.85 -10.87
N ASP A 364 1.78 -3.16 -10.35
CA ASP A 364 1.24 -2.64 -9.10
C ASP A 364 1.39 -3.72 -8.02
N PHE A 365 2.49 -3.67 -7.26
CA PHE A 365 2.83 -4.72 -6.28
C PHE A 365 1.82 -4.89 -5.15
N SER A 366 0.93 -3.91 -4.93
CA SER A 366 -0.18 -4.05 -3.98
C SER A 366 -1.23 -5.07 -4.44
N SER A 367 -1.25 -5.41 -5.73
CA SER A 367 -2.15 -6.40 -6.34
C SER A 367 -1.50 -7.77 -6.55
N LEU A 368 -0.38 -8.05 -5.87
CA LEU A 368 0.32 -9.32 -6.01
C LEU A 368 -0.41 -10.43 -5.26
N HIS A 369 -0.79 -11.47 -6.00
CA HIS A 369 -1.41 -12.69 -5.46
C HIS A 369 -0.72 -13.94 -6.00
N HIS A 370 -0.91 -15.08 -5.33
CA HIS A 370 -0.69 -16.38 -5.96
C HIS A 370 -1.55 -16.48 -7.22
N GLY A 371 -0.96 -16.97 -8.31
CA GLY A 371 -1.67 -17.11 -9.57
C GLY A 371 -2.67 -18.26 -9.55
N PRO A 372 -3.60 -18.31 -10.52
CA PRO A 372 -4.65 -19.34 -10.60
C PRO A 372 -4.13 -20.74 -10.97
N ARG A 373 -2.82 -20.95 -10.95
CA ARG A 373 -2.10 -22.19 -11.24
C ARG A 373 -0.87 -22.28 -10.36
N ASP A 374 -0.52 -23.49 -9.95
CA ASP A 374 0.68 -23.72 -9.14
C ASP A 374 1.94 -23.16 -9.83
N GLY A 375 2.81 -22.55 -9.03
CA GLY A 375 4.05 -21.92 -9.50
C GLY A 375 3.87 -20.59 -10.24
N HIS A 376 2.65 -20.05 -10.35
CA HIS A 376 2.40 -18.75 -10.98
C HIS A 376 2.08 -17.69 -9.92
N ILE A 377 2.33 -16.42 -10.28
CA ILE A 377 1.88 -15.24 -9.54
C ILE A 377 1.04 -14.37 -10.48
N THR A 378 0.09 -13.62 -9.93
CA THR A 378 -0.68 -12.61 -10.66
C THR A 378 -0.40 -11.24 -10.08
N ILE A 379 -0.23 -10.26 -10.96
CA ILE A 379 -0.03 -8.86 -10.61
C ILE A 379 -0.72 -7.98 -11.66
N MET A 380 -1.51 -7.00 -11.21
CA MET A 380 -2.13 -6.03 -12.11
C MET A 380 -1.08 -5.02 -12.57
N CYS A 381 -1.21 -4.56 -13.81
CA CYS A 381 -0.27 -3.62 -14.41
C CYS A 381 -1.00 -2.42 -15.03
N ASP A 382 -0.37 -1.24 -14.99
CA ASP A 382 -0.74 -0.10 -15.82
C ASP A 382 0.07 -0.12 -17.13
N PHE A 383 -0.47 0.45 -18.20
CA PHE A 383 0.34 0.74 -19.39
C PHE A 383 1.04 2.08 -19.23
N LYS A 384 2.33 2.09 -19.57
CA LYS A 384 3.19 3.27 -19.57
C LYS A 384 3.85 3.47 -20.92
N GLU A 385 4.10 4.72 -21.26
CA GLU A 385 4.96 5.08 -22.38
C GLU A 385 6.43 4.77 -22.04
N LYS A 386 7.28 4.77 -23.07
CA LYS A 386 8.71 4.46 -22.91
C LYS A 386 9.44 5.43 -21.97
N ASP A 387 8.99 6.67 -21.90
CA ASP A 387 9.49 7.72 -21.00
C ASP A 387 8.87 7.67 -19.59
N GLY A 388 7.97 6.70 -19.32
CA GLY A 388 7.29 6.54 -18.05
C GLY A 388 5.97 7.32 -17.92
N SER A 389 5.59 8.10 -18.94
CA SER A 389 4.32 8.83 -18.93
C SER A 389 3.12 7.87 -18.94
N LEU A 390 1.97 8.36 -18.49
CA LEU A 390 0.73 7.59 -18.48
C LEU A 390 0.21 7.36 -19.91
N VAL A 391 -0.39 6.20 -20.14
CA VAL A 391 -1.15 5.90 -21.37
C VAL A 391 -2.62 6.18 -21.10
N ASN A 392 -3.17 7.24 -21.70
CA ASN A 392 -4.57 7.66 -21.46
C ASN A 392 -5.61 6.61 -21.87
N LEU A 393 -5.26 5.73 -22.82
CA LEU A 393 -6.13 4.64 -23.27
C LEU A 393 -6.09 3.41 -22.34
N CYS A 394 -5.21 3.37 -21.34
CA CYS A 394 -5.11 2.25 -20.42
C CYS A 394 -6.37 2.18 -19.53
N PRO A 395 -7.16 1.07 -19.56
CA PRO A 395 -8.38 0.96 -18.77
C PRO A 395 -8.18 1.24 -17.27
N ARG A 396 -7.12 0.67 -16.68
CA ARG A 396 -6.75 0.88 -15.27
C ARG A 396 -6.41 2.35 -14.99
N THR A 397 -5.70 3.02 -15.90
CA THR A 397 -5.39 4.46 -15.78
C THR A 397 -6.64 5.33 -15.88
N ILE A 398 -7.60 4.98 -16.76
CA ILE A 398 -8.88 5.69 -16.88
C ILE A 398 -9.65 5.63 -15.55
N LEU A 399 -9.72 4.45 -14.92
CA LEU A 399 -10.33 4.32 -13.60
C LEU A 399 -9.54 5.07 -12.52
N LYS A 400 -8.21 4.99 -12.50
CA LYS A 400 -7.36 5.77 -11.57
C LYS A 400 -7.65 7.27 -11.66
N ARG A 401 -7.80 7.81 -12.89
CA ARG A 401 -8.17 9.21 -13.11
C ARG A 401 -9.55 9.54 -12.57
N ALA A 402 -10.57 8.73 -12.89
CA ALA A 402 -11.93 8.93 -12.39
C ALA A 402 -12.00 8.93 -10.86
N LEU A 403 -11.30 7.99 -10.21
CA LEU A 403 -11.21 7.93 -8.75
C LEU A 403 -10.40 9.09 -8.16
N GLY A 404 -9.38 9.59 -8.88
CA GLY A 404 -8.67 10.81 -8.52
C GLY A 404 -9.60 12.03 -8.48
N LEU A 405 -10.48 12.18 -9.48
CA LEU A 405 -11.50 13.24 -9.50
C LEU A 405 -12.51 13.09 -8.36
N ALA A 406 -12.95 11.86 -8.06
CA ALA A 406 -13.85 11.60 -6.92
C ALA A 406 -13.22 12.07 -5.60
N ARG A 407 -11.94 11.75 -5.38
CA ARG A 407 -11.19 12.17 -4.19
C ARG A 407 -11.04 13.68 -4.06
N LEU A 408 -10.95 14.42 -5.18
CA LEU A 408 -10.91 15.89 -5.17
C LEU A 408 -12.24 16.52 -4.73
N GLN A 409 -13.35 15.78 -4.88
CA GLN A 409 -14.67 16.14 -4.39
C GLN A 409 -15.00 15.44 -3.06
N ASP A 410 -13.98 14.90 -2.39
CA ASP A 410 -14.11 14.27 -1.09
C ASP A 410 -14.97 13.01 -1.04
N ILE A 411 -15.20 12.40 -2.21
CA ILE A 411 -15.98 11.17 -2.39
C ILE A 411 -15.03 9.97 -2.45
N GLU A 412 -15.21 9.04 -1.52
CA GLU A 412 -14.59 7.71 -1.56
C GLU A 412 -15.64 6.67 -1.95
N LEU A 413 -15.36 5.86 -2.97
CA LEU A 413 -16.32 4.90 -3.52
C LEU A 413 -15.90 3.46 -3.24
N TRP A 414 -16.88 2.69 -2.77
CA TRP A 414 -16.79 1.26 -2.57
C TRP A 414 -17.64 0.55 -3.62
N PHE A 415 -17.09 -0.54 -4.16
CA PHE A 415 -17.76 -1.39 -5.13
C PHE A 415 -17.81 -2.82 -4.63
N GLY A 416 -18.92 -3.50 -4.89
CA GLY A 416 -19.07 -4.95 -4.79
C GLY A 416 -19.59 -5.49 -6.12
N PHE A 417 -19.16 -6.69 -6.50
CA PHE A 417 -19.56 -7.28 -7.78
C PHE A 417 -20.14 -8.67 -7.58
N GLU A 418 -21.26 -8.93 -8.25
CA GLU A 418 -21.84 -10.26 -8.41
C GLU A 418 -21.32 -10.84 -9.73
N ILE A 419 -20.85 -12.09 -9.73
CA ILE A 419 -20.43 -12.81 -10.93
C ILE A 419 -21.49 -13.87 -11.23
N GLU A 420 -22.38 -13.59 -12.16
CA GLU A 420 -23.20 -14.65 -12.76
C GLU A 420 -22.42 -15.31 -13.90
N LEU A 421 -22.35 -16.63 -13.88
CA LEU A 421 -21.63 -17.42 -14.86
C LEU A 421 -22.40 -18.69 -15.20
N VAL A 422 -22.16 -19.23 -16.41
CA VAL A 422 -22.61 -20.58 -16.78
C VAL A 422 -21.40 -21.47 -16.95
N LEU A 423 -21.42 -22.63 -16.31
CA LEU A 423 -20.48 -23.71 -16.56
C LEU A 423 -21.08 -24.61 -17.64
N LEU A 424 -20.27 -24.96 -18.64
CA LEU A 424 -20.66 -25.84 -19.73
C LEU A 424 -19.65 -26.98 -19.82
N ARG A 425 -20.12 -28.21 -20.03
CA ARG A 425 -19.21 -29.34 -20.22
C ARG A 425 -18.67 -29.33 -21.65
N ARG A 426 -17.35 -29.44 -21.81
CA ARG A 426 -16.74 -29.60 -23.14
C ARG A 426 -17.09 -30.98 -23.69
N SER A 427 -17.64 -31.01 -24.89
CA SER A 427 -17.90 -32.23 -25.65
C SER A 427 -16.67 -32.61 -26.49
N GLY A 428 -16.45 -33.91 -26.71
CA GLY A 428 -15.29 -34.42 -27.45
C GLY A 428 -15.18 -33.99 -28.92
N ASN A 429 -16.23 -33.38 -29.47
CA ASN A 429 -16.28 -32.81 -30.83
C ASN A 429 -16.06 -31.28 -30.87
N GLY A 430 -15.61 -30.66 -29.77
CA GLY A 430 -15.45 -29.19 -29.68
C GLY A 430 -16.77 -28.42 -29.46
N GLY A 431 -17.86 -29.14 -29.14
CA GLY A 431 -19.13 -28.57 -28.69
C GLY A 431 -19.18 -28.34 -27.17
N TYR A 432 -20.28 -27.74 -26.73
CA TYR A 432 -20.62 -27.62 -25.31
C TYR A 432 -21.97 -28.25 -25.07
N SER A 433 -22.13 -28.91 -23.92
CA SER A 433 -23.42 -29.42 -23.48
C SER A 433 -23.82 -28.79 -22.16
N ASP A 434 -25.10 -28.45 -22.05
CA ASP A 434 -25.71 -27.99 -20.81
C ASP A 434 -25.63 -29.07 -19.71
N HIS A 435 -25.86 -28.64 -18.47
CA HIS A 435 -25.95 -29.53 -17.33
C HIS A 435 -27.22 -30.39 -17.37
N ASN A 436 -27.09 -31.69 -17.15
CA ASN A 436 -28.23 -32.54 -16.80
C ASN A 436 -28.48 -32.40 -15.30
N ASN A 437 -29.57 -31.71 -14.93
CA ASN A 437 -30.08 -31.65 -13.57
C ASN A 437 -31.57 -32.02 -13.61
N ASP A 438 -32.00 -32.94 -12.74
CA ASP A 438 -33.38 -33.35 -12.54
C ASP A 438 -34.08 -32.41 -11.55
N GLY A 439 -34.44 -31.20 -12.01
CA GLY A 439 -35.16 -30.25 -11.16
C GLY A 439 -35.18 -28.83 -11.70
N HIS A 440 -35.74 -27.92 -10.91
CA HIS A 440 -35.69 -26.48 -11.17
C HIS A 440 -34.26 -25.96 -10.97
N ALA A 441 -33.78 -25.05 -11.83
CA ALA A 441 -32.40 -24.56 -11.82
C ALA A 441 -31.99 -23.92 -10.47
N TRP A 442 -32.93 -23.24 -9.82
CA TRP A 442 -32.73 -22.62 -8.51
C TRP A 442 -32.76 -23.58 -7.32
N SER A 443 -32.95 -24.88 -7.54
CA SER A 443 -32.93 -25.87 -6.46
C SER A 443 -31.52 -25.98 -5.90
N THR A 444 -31.28 -25.39 -4.72
CA THR A 444 -29.96 -25.40 -4.07
C THR A 444 -29.44 -26.82 -3.89
N VAL A 445 -30.27 -27.76 -3.44
CA VAL A 445 -29.85 -29.15 -3.23
C VAL A 445 -29.38 -29.79 -4.55
N GLY A 446 -30.16 -29.64 -5.62
CA GLY A 446 -29.81 -30.24 -6.93
C GLY A 446 -28.62 -29.57 -7.60
N ALA A 447 -28.54 -28.24 -7.52
CA ALA A 447 -27.43 -27.49 -8.11
C ALA A 447 -26.12 -27.68 -7.34
N MET A 448 -26.16 -27.72 -6.00
CA MET A 448 -24.97 -27.86 -5.15
C MET A 448 -24.43 -29.29 -5.07
N ASP A 449 -25.27 -30.33 -5.27
CA ASP A 449 -24.77 -31.71 -5.31
C ASP A 449 -24.13 -32.09 -6.66
N HIS A 450 -24.32 -31.26 -7.69
CA HIS A 450 -23.76 -31.51 -9.02
C HIS A 450 -22.21 -31.51 -9.00
N GLU A 451 -21.58 -32.45 -9.71
CA GLU A 451 -20.13 -32.69 -9.71
C GLU A 451 -19.28 -31.43 -9.98
N VAL A 452 -19.80 -30.54 -10.84
CA VAL A 452 -19.17 -29.26 -11.18
C VAL A 452 -18.87 -28.38 -9.97
N VAL A 453 -19.68 -28.42 -8.91
CA VAL A 453 -19.46 -27.60 -7.72
C VAL A 453 -18.20 -28.07 -7.01
N LYS A 454 -18.08 -29.38 -6.78
CA LYS A 454 -16.91 -30.03 -6.16
C LYS A 454 -15.65 -29.92 -7.03
N MET A 455 -15.80 -29.98 -8.35
CA MET A 455 -14.65 -29.97 -9.28
C MET A 455 -14.16 -28.56 -9.66
N VAL A 456 -15.05 -27.56 -9.66
CA VAL A 456 -14.75 -26.22 -10.19
C VAL A 456 -14.92 -25.16 -9.11
N LEU A 457 -16.11 -25.05 -8.52
CA LEU A 457 -16.46 -23.91 -7.65
C LEU A 457 -15.78 -24.00 -6.28
N GLU A 458 -15.80 -25.16 -5.62
CA GLU A 458 -15.12 -25.37 -4.33
C GLU A 458 -13.61 -25.11 -4.43
N PRO A 459 -12.87 -25.68 -5.42
CA PRO A 459 -11.46 -25.34 -5.61
C PRO A 459 -11.21 -23.87 -5.94
N ALA A 460 -12.09 -23.25 -6.74
CA ALA A 460 -11.96 -21.83 -7.06
C ALA A 460 -12.13 -20.95 -5.81
N ILE A 461 -13.12 -21.24 -4.97
CA ILE A 461 -13.34 -20.53 -3.70
C ILE A 461 -12.16 -20.74 -2.75
N GLN A 462 -11.62 -21.96 -2.64
CA GLN A 462 -10.44 -22.22 -1.82
C GLN A 462 -9.19 -21.46 -2.31
N GLN A 463 -8.99 -21.39 -3.63
CA GLN A 463 -7.89 -20.60 -4.19
C GLN A 463 -8.08 -19.10 -3.97
N LEU A 464 -9.31 -18.59 -4.08
CA LEU A 464 -9.63 -17.20 -3.78
C LEU A 464 -9.37 -16.88 -2.30
N ASP A 465 -9.81 -17.75 -1.39
CA ASP A 465 -9.58 -17.61 0.06
C ASP A 465 -8.08 -17.57 0.39
N HIS A 466 -7.29 -18.49 -0.16
CA HIS A 466 -5.82 -18.48 -0.03
C HIS A 466 -5.15 -17.24 -0.61
N ALA A 467 -5.79 -16.57 -1.57
CA ALA A 467 -5.33 -15.31 -2.15
C ALA A 467 -5.85 -14.06 -1.41
N GLY A 468 -6.60 -14.23 -0.31
CA GLY A 468 -7.17 -13.14 0.49
C GLY A 468 -8.51 -12.61 -0.02
N VAL A 469 -9.19 -13.31 -0.92
CA VAL A 469 -10.49 -12.95 -1.47
C VAL A 469 -11.58 -13.82 -0.85
N TYR A 470 -12.25 -13.29 0.16
CA TYR A 470 -13.32 -13.99 0.89
C TYR A 470 -14.66 -13.87 0.17
N VAL A 471 -15.05 -14.91 -0.57
CA VAL A 471 -16.35 -14.99 -1.25
C VAL A 471 -17.49 -14.92 -0.20
N GLU A 472 -18.39 -13.96 -0.35
CA GLU A 472 -19.50 -13.74 0.60
C GLU A 472 -20.61 -14.78 0.41
N MET A 473 -20.90 -15.14 -0.84
CA MET A 473 -21.96 -16.09 -1.15
C MET A 473 -21.69 -16.81 -2.46
N LEU A 474 -22.11 -18.07 -2.51
CA LEU A 474 -22.27 -18.87 -3.73
C LEU A 474 -23.70 -19.41 -3.76
N HIS A 475 -24.43 -19.21 -4.85
CA HIS A 475 -25.72 -19.84 -5.06
C HIS A 475 -25.97 -20.24 -6.51
N ALA A 476 -26.95 -21.13 -6.70
CA ALA A 476 -27.47 -21.47 -8.02
C ALA A 476 -28.34 -20.33 -8.54
N GLU A 477 -28.40 -20.20 -9.86
CA GLU A 477 -29.20 -19.19 -10.53
C GLU A 477 -30.27 -19.81 -11.46
N SER A 478 -30.93 -18.96 -12.24
CA SER A 478 -32.18 -19.27 -12.94
C SER A 478 -32.03 -20.06 -14.24
N ALA A 479 -30.81 -20.50 -14.60
CA ALA A 479 -30.53 -21.38 -15.74
C ALA A 479 -29.68 -22.60 -15.34
N LYS A 480 -29.75 -23.67 -16.14
CA LYS A 480 -28.99 -24.91 -15.88
C LYS A 480 -27.49 -24.64 -15.95
N GLY A 481 -26.77 -25.02 -14.91
CA GLY A 481 -25.33 -24.76 -14.80
C GLY A 481 -24.99 -23.30 -14.54
N GLN A 482 -25.99 -22.45 -14.24
CA GLN A 482 -25.78 -21.06 -13.86
C GLN A 482 -25.56 -20.95 -12.36
N PHE A 483 -24.54 -20.20 -11.98
CA PHE A 483 -24.20 -19.90 -10.60
C PHE A 483 -23.90 -18.42 -10.46
N GLU A 484 -24.07 -17.91 -9.26
CA GLU A 484 -23.67 -16.57 -8.87
C GLU A 484 -22.68 -16.64 -7.71
N ILE A 485 -21.61 -15.86 -7.82
CA ILE A 485 -20.60 -15.67 -6.79
C ILE A 485 -20.59 -14.20 -6.40
N ILE A 486 -20.84 -13.93 -5.12
CA ILE A 486 -20.83 -12.58 -4.55
C ILE A 486 -19.45 -12.31 -3.97
N LEU A 487 -18.75 -11.33 -4.54
CA LEU A 487 -17.43 -10.90 -4.08
C LEU A 487 -17.54 -9.85 -2.95
N PRO A 488 -16.54 -9.79 -2.06
CA PRO A 488 -16.55 -8.81 -0.99
C PRO A 488 -16.46 -7.40 -1.55
N LYS A 489 -17.18 -6.46 -0.92
CA LYS A 489 -17.03 -5.05 -1.28
C LYS A 489 -15.62 -4.55 -0.91
N ALA A 490 -15.05 -3.72 -1.77
CA ALA A 490 -13.76 -3.08 -1.54
C ALA A 490 -13.73 -1.68 -2.16
N ARG A 491 -12.62 -0.97 -1.99
CA ARG A 491 -12.40 0.28 -2.73
C ARG A 491 -12.45 0.02 -4.23
N ALA A 492 -13.00 0.96 -5.00
CA ALA A 492 -13.32 0.76 -6.42
C ALA A 492 -12.22 0.08 -7.27
N MET A 493 -10.94 0.49 -7.13
CA MET A 493 -9.83 -0.14 -7.87
C MET A 493 -9.63 -1.60 -7.45
N GLU A 494 -9.54 -1.84 -6.16
CA GLU A 494 -9.35 -3.17 -5.57
C GLU A 494 -10.50 -4.09 -5.92
N ALA A 495 -11.75 -3.62 -5.84
CA ALA A 495 -12.93 -4.40 -6.20
C ALA A 495 -12.91 -4.87 -7.67
N VAL A 496 -12.46 -4.01 -8.60
CA VAL A 496 -12.31 -4.36 -10.02
C VAL A 496 -11.17 -5.37 -10.22
N ASP A 497 -10.07 -5.23 -9.48
CA ASP A 497 -8.93 -6.16 -9.52
C ASP A 497 -9.34 -7.55 -9.05
N THR A 498 -10.03 -7.59 -7.90
CA THR A 498 -10.61 -8.80 -7.32
C THR A 498 -11.59 -9.46 -8.28
N LEU A 499 -12.44 -8.70 -8.96
CA LEU A 499 -13.36 -9.23 -9.98
C LEU A 499 -12.63 -9.93 -11.13
N ILE A 500 -11.58 -9.30 -11.67
CA ILE A 500 -10.80 -9.90 -12.76
C ILE A 500 -10.07 -11.16 -12.29
N PHE A 501 -9.44 -11.08 -11.12
CA PHE A 501 -8.72 -12.21 -10.54
C PHE A 501 -9.65 -13.39 -10.26
N ALA A 502 -10.82 -13.15 -9.66
CA ALA A 502 -11.84 -14.17 -9.41
C ALA A 502 -12.28 -14.88 -10.70
N ARG A 503 -12.58 -14.11 -11.76
CA ARG A 503 -12.93 -14.68 -13.07
C ARG A 503 -11.81 -15.56 -13.63
N GLN A 504 -10.55 -15.16 -13.47
CA GLN A 504 -9.40 -15.96 -13.92
C GLN A 504 -9.25 -17.26 -13.14
N VAL A 505 -9.40 -17.22 -11.81
CA VAL A 505 -9.35 -18.41 -10.94
C VAL A 505 -10.46 -19.39 -11.32
N ILE A 506 -11.72 -18.92 -11.40
CA ILE A 506 -12.86 -19.79 -11.74
C ILE A 506 -12.69 -20.38 -13.14
N ALA A 507 -12.27 -19.58 -14.13
CA ALA A 507 -12.02 -20.07 -15.49
C ALA A 507 -10.88 -21.10 -15.55
N SER A 508 -9.82 -20.91 -14.75
CA SER A 508 -8.70 -21.86 -14.65
C SER A 508 -9.16 -23.20 -14.07
N CYS A 509 -9.90 -23.17 -12.96
CA CYS A 509 -10.49 -24.36 -12.35
C CYS A 509 -11.46 -25.07 -13.30
N ALA A 510 -12.33 -24.33 -13.99
CA ALA A 510 -13.25 -24.89 -14.98
C ALA A 510 -12.49 -25.61 -16.11
N SER A 511 -11.47 -24.96 -16.66
CA SER A 511 -10.67 -25.53 -17.74
C SER A 511 -9.88 -26.77 -17.31
N ALA A 512 -9.38 -26.82 -16.08
CA ALA A 512 -8.63 -27.96 -15.54
C ALA A 512 -9.49 -29.24 -15.46
N CYS A 513 -10.80 -29.10 -15.34
CA CYS A 513 -11.75 -30.20 -15.18
C CYS A 513 -12.61 -30.46 -16.43
N GLY A 514 -12.24 -29.92 -17.60
CA GLY A 514 -12.98 -30.14 -18.85
C GLY A 514 -14.29 -29.36 -18.98
N TYR A 515 -14.45 -28.30 -18.20
CA TYR A 515 -15.56 -27.35 -18.31
C TYR A 515 -15.11 -26.07 -19.03
N LYS A 516 -16.10 -25.29 -19.47
CA LYS A 516 -15.95 -23.93 -19.94
C LYS A 516 -16.84 -23.03 -19.09
N MET A 517 -16.21 -22.12 -18.35
CA MET A 517 -16.90 -20.97 -17.77
C MET A 517 -17.18 -19.97 -18.88
N THR A 518 -18.44 -19.55 -19.00
CA THR A 518 -18.81 -18.46 -19.88
C THR A 518 -19.56 -17.35 -19.16
N LEU A 519 -19.19 -16.11 -19.50
CA LEU A 519 -19.83 -14.87 -19.09
C LEU A 519 -20.74 -14.29 -20.18
N HIS A 520 -21.09 -15.09 -21.20
CA HIS A 520 -21.98 -14.69 -22.27
C HIS A 520 -23.35 -14.24 -21.68
N PRO A 521 -23.88 -13.04 -22.00
CA PRO A 521 -25.09 -12.48 -21.37
C PRO A 521 -26.37 -13.30 -21.58
N LYS A 522 -26.45 -14.05 -22.69
CA LYS A 522 -27.53 -14.98 -23.00
C LYS A 522 -27.02 -16.32 -23.58
N PRO A 523 -26.36 -17.17 -22.78
CA PRO A 523 -25.66 -18.35 -23.30
C PRO A 523 -26.64 -19.46 -23.72
N ILE A 524 -27.82 -19.51 -23.11
CA ILE A 524 -28.91 -20.43 -23.44
C ILE A 524 -30.09 -19.58 -23.88
N ALA A 525 -30.48 -19.68 -25.16
CA ALA A 525 -31.44 -18.77 -25.79
C ALA A 525 -32.78 -18.64 -25.04
N ASN A 526 -33.27 -19.77 -24.50
CA ASN A 526 -34.57 -19.85 -23.82
C ASN A 526 -34.49 -19.83 -22.28
N ALA A 527 -33.32 -19.54 -21.69
CA ALA A 527 -33.14 -19.45 -20.24
C ALA A 527 -32.87 -18.01 -19.80
N CYS A 528 -32.73 -17.77 -18.49
CA CYS A 528 -32.32 -16.46 -17.96
C CYS A 528 -30.91 -16.07 -18.45
N GLY A 529 -30.63 -14.76 -18.46
CA GLY A 529 -29.32 -14.26 -18.86
C GLY A 529 -28.32 -14.27 -17.70
N THR A 530 -27.06 -13.94 -17.99
CA THR A 530 -26.01 -13.70 -17.00
C THR A 530 -25.68 -12.22 -16.90
N ALA A 531 -25.44 -11.74 -15.68
CA ALA A 531 -25.05 -10.37 -15.39
C ALA A 531 -23.70 -10.26 -14.67
N ALA A 532 -23.29 -9.01 -14.44
CA ALA A 532 -22.20 -8.69 -13.54
C ALA A 532 -22.60 -7.47 -12.69
N HIS A 533 -23.66 -7.60 -11.88
CA HIS A 533 -24.23 -6.47 -11.16
C HIS A 533 -23.15 -5.76 -10.32
N ALA A 534 -23.19 -4.43 -10.34
CA ALA A 534 -22.24 -3.60 -9.62
C ALA A 534 -22.96 -2.87 -8.48
N HIS A 535 -22.61 -3.22 -7.25
CA HIS A 535 -23.02 -2.48 -6.06
C HIS A 535 -22.08 -1.32 -5.85
N ILE A 536 -22.64 -0.14 -5.58
CA ILE A 536 -21.92 1.13 -5.46
C ILE A 536 -22.31 1.73 -4.12
N SER A 537 -21.33 2.22 -3.37
CA SER A 537 -21.55 2.97 -2.13
C SER A 537 -20.56 4.10 -1.97
N ILE A 538 -21.01 5.22 -1.39
CA ILE A 538 -20.13 6.29 -0.93
C ILE A 538 -19.71 5.99 0.51
N ALA A 539 -18.42 5.93 0.77
CA ALA A 539 -17.90 5.78 2.13
C ALA A 539 -17.91 7.12 2.86
N SER A 540 -18.74 7.21 3.89
CA SER A 540 -18.81 8.35 4.80
C SER A 540 -19.37 7.89 6.15
N ASP A 541 -18.82 8.43 7.24
CA ASP A 541 -19.38 8.26 8.59
C ASP A 541 -20.66 9.10 8.78
N ASP A 542 -20.82 10.17 7.99
CA ASP A 542 -22.02 11.00 7.92
C ASP A 542 -22.56 11.02 6.49
N LEU A 543 -23.58 10.20 6.22
CA LEU A 543 -24.14 10.02 4.88
C LEU A 543 -25.04 11.21 4.51
N ASN A 544 -24.52 12.11 3.68
CA ASN A 544 -25.28 13.21 3.11
C ASN A 544 -26.18 12.72 1.96
N ALA A 545 -27.50 12.73 2.18
CA ALA A 545 -28.49 12.35 1.17
C ALA A 545 -28.41 13.14 -0.12
N ALA A 546 -28.22 14.46 -0.02
CA ALA A 546 -28.12 15.31 -1.21
C ALA A 546 -26.91 14.94 -2.08
N LEU A 547 -25.80 14.51 -1.46
CA LEU A 547 -24.60 14.09 -2.18
C LEU A 547 -24.86 12.82 -2.99
N TYR A 548 -25.33 11.74 -2.35
CA TYR A 548 -25.53 10.48 -3.08
C TYR A 548 -26.71 10.57 -4.05
N GLU A 549 -27.77 11.34 -3.75
CA GLU A 549 -28.87 11.56 -4.70
C GLU A 549 -28.38 12.29 -5.94
N SER A 550 -27.51 13.29 -5.77
CA SER A 550 -26.89 14.00 -6.90
C SER A 550 -25.98 13.09 -7.73
N PHE A 551 -25.26 12.19 -7.07
CA PHE A 551 -24.43 11.19 -7.73
C PHE A 551 -25.28 10.22 -8.57
N TYR A 552 -26.36 9.66 -8.02
CA TYR A 552 -27.23 8.74 -8.76
C TYR A 552 -28.09 9.45 -9.82
N ALA A 553 -28.44 10.73 -9.63
CA ALA A 553 -29.06 11.55 -10.68
C ALA A 553 -28.12 11.74 -11.88
N GLY A 554 -26.82 11.91 -11.63
CA GLY A 554 -25.77 11.88 -12.66
C GLY A 554 -25.79 10.57 -13.44
N ILE A 555 -25.70 9.43 -12.74
CA ILE A 555 -25.76 8.10 -13.37
C ILE A 555 -27.02 7.93 -14.23
N LEU A 556 -28.21 8.29 -13.72
CA LEU A 556 -29.46 8.20 -14.48
C LEU A 556 -29.47 9.09 -15.73
N SER A 557 -28.91 10.30 -15.64
CA SER A 557 -28.82 11.23 -16.76
C SER A 557 -28.00 10.67 -17.92
N HIS A 558 -26.91 9.97 -17.59
CA HIS A 558 -25.96 9.39 -18.54
C HIS A 558 -26.21 7.91 -18.84
N LEU A 559 -27.25 7.29 -18.26
CA LEU A 559 -27.41 5.84 -18.22
C LEU A 559 -27.44 5.19 -19.61
N ARG A 560 -28.02 5.89 -20.60
CA ARG A 560 -28.05 5.42 -21.99
C ARG A 560 -26.65 5.34 -22.61
N ALA A 561 -25.79 6.32 -22.36
CA ALA A 561 -24.41 6.32 -22.82
C ALA A 561 -23.55 5.32 -22.03
N ILE A 562 -23.79 5.17 -20.72
CA ILE A 562 -23.15 4.16 -19.87
C ILE A 562 -23.34 2.74 -20.43
N CYS A 563 -24.52 2.42 -20.99
CA CYS A 563 -24.80 1.12 -21.61
C CYS A 563 -23.81 0.74 -22.71
N ALA A 564 -23.20 1.71 -23.41
CA ALA A 564 -22.18 1.40 -24.42
C ALA A 564 -20.97 0.67 -23.81
N PHE A 565 -20.69 0.92 -22.53
CA PHE A 565 -19.56 0.35 -21.79
C PHE A 565 -19.93 -0.83 -20.90
N THR A 566 -21.10 -0.79 -20.26
CA THR A 566 -21.56 -1.83 -19.32
C THR A 566 -22.27 -3.00 -20.01
N CYS A 567 -22.83 -2.75 -21.20
CA CYS A 567 -23.43 -3.72 -22.12
C CYS A 567 -22.70 -3.65 -23.46
N SER A 568 -21.41 -3.98 -23.44
CA SER A 568 -20.46 -3.58 -24.49
C SER A 568 -20.44 -4.45 -25.75
N ASN A 569 -21.35 -5.41 -25.90
CA ASN A 569 -21.39 -6.31 -27.06
C ASN A 569 -22.81 -6.40 -27.63
N MET A 570 -22.93 -6.74 -28.91
CA MET A 570 -24.22 -6.98 -29.56
C MET A 570 -25.09 -7.99 -28.79
N VAL A 571 -24.49 -9.05 -28.24
CA VAL A 571 -25.23 -10.09 -27.49
C VAL A 571 -25.68 -9.62 -26.09
N SER A 572 -25.12 -8.53 -25.56
CA SER A 572 -25.53 -7.94 -24.28
C SER A 572 -27.00 -7.54 -24.27
N TYR A 573 -27.49 -7.02 -25.40
CA TYR A 573 -28.85 -6.51 -25.55
C TYR A 573 -29.89 -7.62 -25.75
N GLU A 574 -29.47 -8.88 -25.85
CA GLU A 574 -30.38 -10.05 -25.78
C GLU A 574 -30.90 -10.26 -24.36
N ARG A 575 -30.15 -9.82 -23.33
CA ARG A 575 -30.53 -9.92 -21.92
C ARG A 575 -31.45 -8.77 -21.47
N LEU A 576 -31.27 -7.56 -22.00
CA LEU A 576 -32.07 -6.39 -21.64
C LEU A 576 -33.49 -6.47 -22.23
N ARG A 577 -34.39 -7.12 -21.48
CA ARG A 577 -35.81 -7.32 -21.81
C ARG A 577 -36.66 -7.01 -20.58
N ASN A 578 -37.95 -6.80 -20.79
CA ASN A 578 -38.91 -6.60 -19.69
C ASN A 578 -39.28 -7.94 -19.06
N GLY A 579 -39.48 -7.97 -17.74
CA GLY A 579 -40.00 -9.14 -17.02
C GLY A 579 -39.02 -10.32 -16.91
N VAL A 580 -37.72 -10.05 -17.06
CA VAL A 580 -36.65 -11.07 -16.94
C VAL A 580 -35.65 -10.74 -15.83
N TRP A 581 -35.99 -9.82 -14.92
CA TRP A 581 -35.16 -9.40 -13.78
C TRP A 581 -33.77 -8.84 -14.15
N ALA A 582 -33.61 -8.37 -15.39
CA ALA A 582 -32.36 -7.83 -15.93
C ALA A 582 -32.24 -6.30 -15.83
N GLY A 583 -33.09 -5.65 -15.01
CA GLY A 583 -33.15 -4.20 -14.89
C GLY A 583 -34.00 -3.49 -15.96
N GLY A 584 -34.88 -4.22 -16.65
CA GLY A 584 -35.88 -3.65 -17.56
C GLY A 584 -35.32 -2.93 -18.80
N THR A 585 -36.16 -2.09 -19.42
CA THR A 585 -35.82 -1.33 -20.66
C THR A 585 -36.00 0.18 -20.54
N TRP A 586 -36.21 0.69 -19.33
CA TRP A 586 -36.47 2.11 -19.06
C TRP A 586 -35.39 2.72 -18.17
N VAL A 587 -35.06 4.00 -18.42
CA VAL A 587 -34.20 4.78 -17.52
C VAL A 587 -35.02 5.12 -16.27
N ALA A 588 -34.82 4.33 -15.22
CA ALA A 588 -35.56 4.42 -13.98
C ALA A 588 -34.71 3.95 -12.79
N TRP A 589 -35.14 4.31 -11.59
CA TRP A 589 -34.66 3.68 -10.36
C TRP A 589 -35.84 3.23 -9.49
N GLY A 590 -35.59 2.30 -8.58
CA GLY A 590 -36.59 1.90 -7.59
C GLY A 590 -35.98 1.23 -6.36
N THR A 591 -36.60 1.45 -5.20
CA THR A 591 -36.19 0.82 -3.94
C THR A 591 -36.51 -0.67 -3.97
N GLN A 592 -35.49 -1.50 -3.83
CA GLN A 592 -35.58 -2.96 -3.90
C GLN A 592 -36.20 -3.50 -5.22
N ASN A 593 -36.34 -2.66 -6.26
CA ASN A 593 -36.98 -3.03 -7.52
C ASN A 593 -35.97 -3.65 -8.50
N ARG A 594 -36.05 -4.97 -8.71
CA ARG A 594 -35.16 -5.73 -9.62
C ARG A 594 -35.46 -5.50 -11.12
N GLU A 595 -36.57 -4.85 -11.46
CA GLU A 595 -36.93 -4.49 -12.84
C GLU A 595 -36.52 -3.04 -13.20
N ALA A 596 -35.89 -2.31 -12.27
CA ALA A 596 -35.24 -1.05 -12.56
C ALA A 596 -33.73 -1.26 -12.82
N PRO A 597 -33.11 -0.56 -13.79
CA PRO A 597 -31.69 -0.74 -14.06
C PRO A 597 -30.80 -0.24 -12.93
N LEU A 598 -31.32 0.68 -12.10
CA LEU A 598 -30.65 1.21 -10.94
C LEU A 598 -31.52 0.95 -9.70
N ARG A 599 -31.12 -0.02 -8.87
CA ARG A 599 -31.89 -0.49 -7.71
C ARG A 599 -31.31 0.07 -6.43
N LYS A 600 -32.10 0.85 -5.68
CA LYS A 600 -31.69 1.33 -4.35
C LYS A 600 -31.83 0.20 -3.35
N ILE A 601 -30.75 -0.16 -2.66
CA ILE A 601 -30.77 -1.16 -1.59
C ILE A 601 -31.12 -0.46 -0.27
N GLU A 602 -30.24 0.44 0.16
CA GLU A 602 -30.41 1.30 1.33
C GLU A 602 -29.48 2.52 1.23
N ASN A 603 -29.87 3.68 1.75
CA ASN A 603 -29.02 4.89 1.79
C ASN A 603 -28.26 5.16 0.47
N SER A 604 -26.92 5.20 0.53
CA SER A 604 -26.01 5.34 -0.61
C SER A 604 -25.61 4.01 -1.25
N HIS A 605 -26.14 2.86 -0.81
CA HIS A 605 -25.90 1.54 -1.41
C HIS A 605 -26.92 1.26 -2.50
N TRP A 606 -26.48 1.33 -3.75
CA TRP A 606 -27.31 1.08 -4.92
C TRP A 606 -26.65 0.04 -5.82
N GLU A 607 -27.45 -0.69 -6.57
CA GLU A 607 -27.06 -1.74 -7.50
C GLU A 607 -27.34 -1.29 -8.93
N LEU A 608 -26.31 -1.29 -9.78
CA LEU A 608 -26.44 -1.10 -11.21
C LEU A 608 -26.58 -2.46 -11.90
N LYS A 609 -27.77 -2.73 -12.44
CA LYS A 609 -28.14 -4.03 -13.01
C LYS A 609 -27.80 -4.19 -14.48
N CYS A 610 -27.71 -3.09 -15.22
CA CYS A 610 -27.37 -3.10 -16.66
C CYS A 610 -25.85 -3.20 -16.88
N VAL A 611 -25.22 -4.20 -16.25
CA VAL A 611 -23.81 -4.56 -16.42
C VAL A 611 -23.74 -6.05 -16.71
N ASP A 612 -22.95 -6.46 -17.69
CA ASP A 612 -22.71 -7.87 -17.99
C ASP A 612 -21.22 -8.23 -18.00
N GLY A 613 -20.95 -9.53 -18.00
CA GLY A 613 -19.61 -10.06 -17.87
C GLY A 613 -18.68 -9.83 -19.07
N LEU A 614 -19.19 -9.35 -20.21
CA LEU A 614 -18.38 -9.01 -21.38
C LEU A 614 -17.79 -7.60 -21.33
N SER A 615 -18.32 -6.73 -20.47
CA SER A 615 -17.78 -5.38 -20.27
C SER A 615 -16.33 -5.41 -19.75
N ASN A 616 -15.55 -4.41 -20.15
CA ASN A 616 -14.27 -4.14 -19.50
C ASN A 616 -14.57 -3.48 -18.13
N PRO A 617 -14.32 -4.15 -17.00
CA PRO A 617 -14.81 -3.68 -15.71
C PRO A 617 -14.11 -2.39 -15.25
N TYR A 618 -12.88 -2.11 -15.70
CA TYR A 618 -12.22 -0.83 -15.41
C TYR A 618 -12.93 0.34 -16.11
N ILE A 619 -13.21 0.20 -17.41
CA ILE A 619 -13.87 1.26 -18.18
C ILE A 619 -15.32 1.42 -17.71
N ALA A 620 -16.04 0.31 -17.53
CA ALA A 620 -17.42 0.31 -17.02
C ALA A 620 -17.52 1.01 -15.67
N THR A 621 -16.63 0.70 -14.73
CA THR A 621 -16.58 1.38 -13.43
C THR A 621 -16.21 2.86 -13.58
N ALA A 622 -15.23 3.18 -14.42
CA ALA A 622 -14.81 4.56 -14.62
C ALA A 622 -15.92 5.46 -15.17
N VAL A 623 -16.71 4.98 -16.15
CA VAL A 623 -17.82 5.77 -16.71
C VAL A 623 -18.94 5.98 -15.69
N VAL A 624 -19.22 4.98 -14.87
CA VAL A 624 -20.22 5.10 -13.79
C VAL A 624 -19.77 6.12 -12.75
N VAL A 625 -18.48 6.08 -12.37
CA VAL A 625 -17.88 7.08 -11.46
C VAL A 625 -17.97 8.48 -12.07
N LEU A 626 -17.51 8.66 -13.31
CA LEU A 626 -17.51 9.97 -13.98
C LEU A 626 -18.92 10.54 -14.13
N ALA A 627 -19.90 9.71 -14.52
CA ALA A 627 -21.30 10.12 -14.62
C ALA A 627 -21.87 10.57 -13.27
N GLY A 628 -21.54 9.85 -12.18
CA GLY A 628 -21.98 10.24 -10.85
C GLY A 628 -21.33 11.55 -10.39
N LEU A 629 -20.04 11.74 -10.65
CA LEU A 629 -19.33 12.98 -10.35
C LEU A 629 -19.84 14.17 -11.15
N ASP A 630 -20.25 13.98 -12.41
CA ASP A 630 -20.93 15.03 -13.20
C ASP A 630 -22.20 15.50 -12.49
N GLY A 631 -22.99 14.54 -12.00
CA GLY A 631 -24.19 14.81 -11.22
C GLY A 631 -23.90 15.66 -9.99
N VAL A 632 -22.89 15.29 -9.19
CA VAL A 632 -22.46 16.06 -8.01
C VAL A 632 -21.95 17.45 -8.39
N GLN A 633 -21.08 17.54 -9.40
CA GLN A 633 -20.46 18.80 -9.82
C GLN A 633 -21.50 19.82 -10.31
N LYS A 634 -22.55 19.36 -11.00
CA LYS A 634 -23.64 20.20 -11.48
C LYS A 634 -24.77 20.38 -10.46
N GLY A 635 -24.68 19.76 -9.29
CA GLY A 635 -25.75 19.79 -8.27
C GLY A 635 -27.09 19.27 -8.80
N LYS A 636 -27.06 18.21 -9.62
CA LYS A 636 -28.27 17.63 -10.22
C LYS A 636 -29.16 17.02 -9.13
N GLY A 637 -30.39 17.50 -8.98
CA GLY A 637 -31.37 16.84 -8.11
C GLY A 637 -31.87 15.51 -8.70
N LEU A 638 -32.21 14.55 -7.84
CA LEU A 638 -32.83 13.28 -8.26
C LEU A 638 -34.31 13.51 -8.63
N THR A 639 -34.56 13.86 -9.89
CA THR A 639 -35.92 14.18 -10.40
C THR A 639 -36.77 12.94 -10.68
N TRP A 640 -36.14 11.80 -10.94
CA TRP A 640 -36.82 10.50 -11.01
C TRP A 640 -37.38 10.14 -9.64
N ARG A 641 -38.63 9.68 -9.59
CA ARG A 641 -39.25 9.20 -8.36
C ARG A 641 -39.09 7.70 -8.23
N ASP A 642 -39.19 7.23 -6.99
CA ASP A 642 -39.08 5.80 -6.65
C ASP A 642 -40.15 4.98 -7.40
N CYS A 643 -39.71 4.14 -8.33
CA CYS A 643 -40.59 3.24 -9.07
C CYS A 643 -40.74 1.92 -8.31
N THR A 644 -41.87 1.72 -7.64
CA THR A 644 -42.14 0.51 -6.83
C THR A 644 -42.75 -0.65 -7.62
N THR A 645 -42.95 -0.49 -8.92
CA THR A 645 -43.49 -1.50 -9.84
C THR A 645 -42.56 -1.67 -11.05
N ASP A 646 -42.77 -2.70 -11.88
CA ASP A 646 -42.05 -2.81 -13.16
C ASP A 646 -42.35 -1.60 -14.06
N PRO A 647 -41.33 -0.80 -14.46
CA PRO A 647 -41.51 0.36 -15.33
C PRO A 647 -42.17 0.04 -16.69
N ALA A 648 -42.05 -1.21 -17.15
CA ALA A 648 -42.63 -1.66 -18.41
C ALA A 648 -44.16 -1.86 -18.34
N LEU A 649 -44.70 -2.14 -17.16
CA LEU A 649 -46.13 -2.36 -16.94
C LEU A 649 -46.91 -1.06 -16.70
N LEU A 650 -46.19 0.03 -16.40
CA LEU A 650 -46.78 1.35 -16.22
C LEU A 650 -47.33 1.91 -17.54
N SER A 651 -48.47 2.58 -17.45
CA SER A 651 -48.98 3.43 -18.52
C SER A 651 -48.01 4.60 -18.79
N SER A 652 -48.19 5.25 -19.94
CA SER A 652 -47.36 6.41 -20.31
C SER A 652 -47.49 7.57 -19.31
N ASP A 653 -48.70 7.81 -18.79
CA ASP A 653 -48.95 8.88 -17.81
C ASP A 653 -48.31 8.57 -16.45
N GLU A 654 -48.41 7.32 -15.99
CA GLU A 654 -47.77 6.89 -14.73
C GLU A 654 -46.23 6.98 -14.83
N ARG A 655 -45.65 6.57 -15.95
CA ARG A 655 -44.20 6.75 -16.20
C ARG A 655 -43.78 8.21 -16.14
N LEU A 656 -44.54 9.09 -16.79
CA LEU A 656 -44.25 10.53 -16.80
C LEU A 656 -44.31 11.13 -15.39
N GLN A 657 -45.27 10.71 -14.56
CA GLN A 657 -45.36 11.13 -13.15
C GLN A 657 -44.15 10.71 -12.30
N LEU A 658 -43.44 9.66 -12.71
CA LEU A 658 -42.21 9.19 -12.07
C LEU A 658 -40.93 9.76 -12.71
N GLY A 659 -41.04 10.59 -13.75
CA GLY A 659 -39.90 11.11 -14.51
C GLY A 659 -39.27 10.08 -15.46
N ILE A 660 -39.95 8.97 -15.74
CA ILE A 660 -39.46 7.89 -16.60
C ILE A 660 -39.83 8.19 -18.05
N GLU A 661 -38.97 8.92 -18.76
CA GLU A 661 -39.27 9.40 -20.12
C GLU A 661 -38.52 8.62 -21.22
N LYS A 662 -37.33 8.10 -20.90
CA LYS A 662 -36.42 7.51 -21.89
C LYS A 662 -36.29 6.00 -21.70
N LYS A 663 -36.19 5.29 -22.81
CA LYS A 663 -35.79 3.88 -22.84
C LYS A 663 -34.27 3.74 -22.77
N LEU A 664 -33.80 2.59 -22.29
CA LEU A 664 -32.41 2.17 -22.50
C LEU A 664 -32.18 1.81 -23.98
N PRO A 665 -30.93 1.83 -24.46
CA PRO A 665 -30.60 1.38 -25.81
C PRO A 665 -31.01 -0.08 -26.04
N GLY A 666 -31.54 -0.39 -27.23
CA GLY A 666 -31.95 -1.75 -27.60
C GLY A 666 -30.87 -2.55 -28.33
N SER A 667 -29.76 -1.90 -28.68
CA SER A 667 -28.61 -2.44 -29.40
C SER A 667 -27.33 -1.69 -29.01
N ILE A 668 -26.17 -2.25 -29.34
CA ILE A 668 -24.88 -1.58 -29.11
C ILE A 668 -24.77 -0.32 -29.98
N GLU A 669 -25.32 -0.36 -31.21
CA GLU A 669 -25.38 0.80 -32.09
C GLU A 669 -26.20 1.95 -31.48
N ASP A 670 -27.36 1.65 -30.89
CA ASP A 670 -28.17 2.66 -30.18
C ASP A 670 -27.41 3.25 -28.98
N ALA A 671 -26.59 2.44 -28.30
CA ALA A 671 -25.80 2.87 -27.15
C ALA A 671 -24.60 3.73 -27.56
N LEU A 672 -23.94 3.41 -28.67
CA LEU A 672 -22.89 4.24 -29.26
C LEU A 672 -23.45 5.58 -29.76
N ASN A 673 -24.64 5.58 -30.35
CA ASN A 673 -25.35 6.82 -30.71
C ASN A 673 -25.66 7.64 -29.45
N ALA A 674 -26.18 7.01 -28.40
CA ALA A 674 -26.43 7.70 -27.13
C ALA A 674 -25.15 8.26 -26.48
N LEU A 675 -24.02 7.57 -26.61
CA LEU A 675 -22.71 8.08 -26.18
C LEU A 675 -22.27 9.29 -27.01
N SER A 676 -22.50 9.27 -28.33
CA SER A 676 -22.15 10.41 -29.20
C SER A 676 -23.00 11.66 -28.91
N GLU A 677 -24.24 11.49 -28.45
CA GLU A 677 -25.14 12.56 -28.03
C GLU A 677 -24.82 13.10 -26.62
N ASP A 678 -24.09 12.33 -25.80
CA ASP A 678 -23.74 12.65 -24.42
C ASP A 678 -22.36 13.34 -24.35
N GLU A 679 -22.32 14.59 -24.82
CA GLU A 679 -21.10 15.40 -24.86
C GLU A 679 -20.43 15.54 -23.48
N ASP A 680 -21.23 15.61 -22.41
CA ASP A 680 -20.74 15.72 -21.03
C ASP A 680 -19.90 14.50 -20.63
N LEU A 681 -20.46 13.29 -20.79
CA LEU A 681 -19.75 12.06 -20.45
C LEU A 681 -18.56 11.82 -21.39
N ALA A 682 -18.73 12.11 -22.69
CA ALA A 682 -17.67 11.98 -23.68
C ALA A 682 -16.46 12.89 -23.35
N ASN A 683 -16.71 14.13 -22.96
CA ASN A 683 -15.67 15.08 -22.55
C ASN A 683 -14.94 14.64 -21.26
N LEU A 684 -15.67 14.10 -20.27
CA LEU A 684 -15.08 13.57 -19.04
C LEU A 684 -14.18 12.35 -19.27
N LEU A 685 -14.52 11.50 -20.25
CA LEU A 685 -13.68 10.39 -20.68
C LEU A 685 -12.45 10.85 -21.49
N GLY A 686 -12.61 11.90 -22.28
CA GLY A 686 -11.60 12.43 -23.19
C GLY A 686 -11.75 11.84 -24.60
N ALA A 687 -11.58 12.71 -25.60
CA ALA A 687 -11.84 12.41 -27.01
C ALA A 687 -11.12 11.15 -27.51
N ASP A 688 -9.82 11.01 -27.22
CA ASP A 688 -9.02 9.85 -27.67
C ASP A 688 -9.59 8.51 -27.18
N VAL A 689 -10.11 8.47 -25.94
CA VAL A 689 -10.70 7.26 -25.36
C VAL A 689 -12.01 6.93 -26.06
N VAL A 690 -12.86 7.94 -26.25
CA VAL A 690 -14.17 7.77 -26.89
C VAL A 690 -14.00 7.34 -28.35
N GLU A 691 -13.18 8.06 -29.12
CA GLU A 691 -12.90 7.74 -30.52
C GLU A 691 -12.35 6.32 -30.66
N ARG A 692 -11.36 5.94 -29.84
CA ARG A 692 -10.80 4.60 -29.89
C ARG A 692 -11.83 3.54 -29.53
N TYR A 693 -12.61 3.76 -28.48
CA TYR A 693 -13.60 2.81 -28.02
C TYR A 693 -14.70 2.59 -29.06
N VAL A 694 -15.25 3.67 -29.63
CA VAL A 694 -16.28 3.61 -30.68
C VAL A 694 -15.74 2.86 -31.89
N ALA A 695 -14.55 3.18 -32.38
CA ALA A 695 -13.97 2.51 -33.54
C ALA A 695 -13.74 1.00 -33.31
N VAL A 696 -13.35 0.59 -32.09
CA VAL A 696 -13.29 -0.85 -31.73
C VAL A 696 -14.68 -1.48 -31.78
N LYS A 697 -15.68 -0.83 -31.18
CA LYS A 697 -17.04 -1.38 -31.08
C LYS A 697 -17.73 -1.49 -32.43
N GLU A 698 -17.55 -0.51 -33.32
CA GLU A 698 -18.07 -0.57 -34.70
C GLU A 698 -17.44 -1.73 -35.48
N ALA A 699 -16.13 -1.92 -35.37
CA ALA A 699 -15.44 -3.02 -36.03
C ALA A 699 -15.82 -4.40 -35.43
N GLU A 700 -16.05 -4.48 -34.11
CA GLU A 700 -16.64 -5.67 -33.49
C GLU A 700 -18.05 -5.95 -34.01
N VAL A 701 -18.89 -4.92 -34.15
CA VAL A 701 -20.26 -5.04 -34.69
C VAL A 701 -20.23 -5.61 -36.11
N ASP A 702 -19.34 -5.11 -36.98
CA ASP A 702 -19.21 -5.58 -38.35
C ASP A 702 -18.76 -7.04 -38.41
N LEU A 703 -17.77 -7.42 -37.57
CA LEU A 703 -17.34 -8.81 -37.42
C LEU A 703 -18.52 -9.70 -37.00
N MET A 704 -19.28 -9.29 -35.99
CA MET A 704 -20.39 -10.08 -35.46
C MET A 704 -21.57 -10.19 -36.42
N LYS A 705 -21.87 -9.14 -37.20
CA LYS A 705 -22.93 -9.14 -38.23
C LYS A 705 -22.68 -10.15 -39.34
N SER A 706 -21.42 -10.48 -39.60
CA SER A 706 -21.05 -11.53 -40.57
C SER A 706 -21.37 -12.95 -40.11
N MET A 707 -21.62 -13.16 -38.81
CA MET A 707 -21.92 -14.45 -38.22
C MET A 707 -23.44 -14.67 -38.07
N SER A 708 -23.88 -15.92 -38.23
CA SER A 708 -25.24 -16.31 -37.81
C SER A 708 -25.40 -16.15 -36.29
N THR A 709 -26.63 -16.04 -35.79
CA THR A 709 -26.88 -15.91 -34.34
C THR A 709 -26.29 -17.07 -33.53
N GLU A 710 -26.35 -18.30 -34.06
CA GLU A 710 -25.81 -19.49 -33.39
C GLU A 710 -24.28 -19.50 -33.40
N ASP A 711 -23.68 -19.19 -34.55
CA ASP A 711 -22.21 -19.12 -34.67
C ASP A 711 -21.65 -18.01 -33.79
N ARG A 712 -22.32 -16.85 -33.73
CA ARG A 712 -21.95 -15.73 -32.87
C ARG A 712 -21.98 -16.13 -31.40
N ARG A 713 -23.05 -16.78 -30.95
CA ARG A 713 -23.19 -17.27 -29.57
C ARG A 713 -22.06 -18.23 -29.24
N LYS A 714 -21.84 -19.24 -30.08
CA LYS A 714 -20.74 -20.19 -29.91
C LYS A 714 -19.37 -19.50 -29.88
N TRP A 715 -19.13 -18.55 -30.78
CA TRP A 715 -17.88 -17.82 -30.88
C TRP A 715 -17.56 -16.98 -29.65
N ILE A 716 -18.58 -16.36 -29.04
CA ILE A 716 -18.47 -15.62 -27.77
C ILE A 716 -18.23 -16.61 -26.63
N ILE A 717 -19.02 -17.69 -26.55
CA ILE A 717 -18.83 -18.74 -25.53
C ILE A 717 -17.43 -19.32 -25.62
N ASP A 718 -16.85 -19.53 -26.81
CA ASP A 718 -15.48 -20.07 -26.93
C ASP A 718 -14.42 -19.16 -26.30
N ARG A 719 -14.66 -17.84 -26.26
CA ARG A 719 -13.70 -16.82 -25.80
C ARG A 719 -13.94 -16.33 -24.38
N TYR A 720 -15.19 -16.17 -23.97
CA TYR A 720 -15.58 -15.49 -22.73
C TYR A 720 -16.38 -16.38 -21.79
#